data_AF-A0A1J3FX24-F1
#
_entry.id   AF-A0A1J3FX24-F1
#
_cell.length_a   1.000
_cell.length_b   1.000
_cell.length_c   1.000
_cell.angle_alpha   90.00
_cell.angle_beta   90.00
_cell.angle_gamma   90.00
#
_symmetry.space_group_name_H-M   'P 1'
#
loop_
_entity.id
_entity.type
_entity.pdbx_description
1 polymer ?
#
loop_
_entity_poly.entity_id
_entity_poly.type
_entity_poly.pdbx_seq_one_letter_code
_entity_poly.pdbx_strand_id
1 'polypeptide(L)'
;MALAKEIMGCRLIFERSSSSCASSSPFQSRFSIKKKTQRTQFSINPFDPRPMRAANSGNVVAAISEDLVKTLRISTVGRNQEEKKEEEKAVKFKVRAVATVRNKNKEDFKETLVKHLDAFTDKIGRNVVLELISSQVDPKTNEPKKSKAAVLKDWSKKSNLKTEKVHYTAEFTVDSGFGSPGAITVTNKHQKEFFLESITIEGFACGPVHFPCNSWVQSQNNHPSKRIFFTNQPYLPSETPSGLRTLREKELENLRGNGKGERKLSDRIYDFDVYNDIGNPDISPELARPTFGGRDYPYPRRCRTGRSSTDTDLMSERRVEKPLPMYVPRDEQFEESKQNTFAACRLKAVLHNLIPSLKASILAEDFANFGEIDSLYKEGLLLKLGIQDDMFKKFPLPKIVTSLQKSSEGLLRYDTPKIISKDKYAWLRDDEFARQAIAGINPVNVERVTTFPPVSNLDPEIYGSHLDSALTEDHIIGHLDGLSVQQALEKNRLFMVDYHDIYLPFLDRINALEGRKAYATRTMFFLTRLGTLKPIAIELSLPPQSDSNHKSKRVVTPPVDATSNWTWQLAKAHVGSNDAGVHQLVNHWLRTHACLEPFILAAHRQLSALHPIYKLLDPHMRYTLEINAVARQTLISADGVIE
;
A
#
# COMPACT_ATOMS: atom_id res chain seq x y z
N MET A 1 -15.91 2.19 8.97
CA MET A 1 -14.92 3.21 8.52
C MET A 1 -13.63 3.20 9.33
N ALA A 2 -13.66 3.43 10.65
CA ALA A 2 -12.46 3.30 11.51
C ALA A 2 -11.84 1.90 11.42
N LEU A 3 -12.71 0.87 11.35
CA LEU A 3 -12.36 -0.53 11.15
C LEU A 3 -11.56 -0.82 9.87
N ALA A 4 -12.00 -0.36 8.69
CA ALA A 4 -11.26 -0.60 7.44
C ALA A 4 -9.90 0.12 7.46
N LYS A 5 -9.80 1.26 8.15
CA LYS A 5 -8.54 1.97 8.37
C LYS A 5 -7.62 1.26 9.38
N GLU A 6 -8.19 0.59 10.39
CA GLU A 6 -7.45 -0.29 11.30
C GLU A 6 -7.01 -1.58 10.58
N ILE A 7 -7.87 -2.19 9.76
CA ILE A 7 -7.56 -3.39 8.98
C ILE A 7 -6.51 -3.08 7.91
N MET A 8 -6.56 -1.93 7.22
CA MET A 8 -5.61 -1.61 6.14
C MET A 8 -4.38 -0.82 6.61
N GLY A 9 -4.26 -0.58 7.92
CA GLY A 9 -3.07 -0.06 8.59
C GLY A 9 -3.01 1.48 8.69
N CYS A 10 -2.58 1.95 9.86
CA CYS A 10 -2.28 3.37 10.10
C CYS A 10 -1.05 3.85 9.31
N ARG A 11 -1.04 5.15 8.94
CA ARG A 11 0.16 5.86 8.47
C ARG A 11 1.18 5.93 9.62
N LEU A 12 2.39 5.42 9.40
CA LEU A 12 3.56 5.80 10.19
C LEU A 12 4.03 7.17 9.68
N ILE A 13 3.66 8.24 10.36
CA ILE A 13 4.45 9.48 10.28
C ILE A 13 5.61 9.25 11.24
N PHE A 14 6.82 9.12 10.70
CA PHE A 14 8.04 9.24 11.50
C PHE A 14 8.12 10.67 12.01
N GLU A 15 7.66 10.93 13.24
CA GLU A 15 8.17 12.08 13.98
C GLU A 15 9.62 11.75 14.34
N ARG A 16 10.55 12.44 13.67
CA ARG A 16 11.94 12.50 14.11
C ARG A 16 11.95 13.06 15.53
N SER A 17 12.37 12.23 16.46
CA SER A 17 12.74 12.63 17.81
C SER A 17 13.91 13.63 17.75
N SER A 18 13.61 14.91 17.94
CA SER A 18 14.60 15.89 18.41
C SER A 18 14.45 16.03 19.92
N SER A 19 15.29 15.32 20.65
CA SER A 19 15.53 15.50 22.06
C SER A 19 16.34 16.79 22.30
N SER A 20 15.76 17.77 22.98
CA SER A 20 16.52 18.71 23.81
C SER A 20 15.60 19.27 24.89
N CYS A 21 15.93 18.96 26.14
CA CYS A 21 15.32 19.48 27.34
C CYS A 21 15.52 21.00 27.47
N ALA A 22 14.49 21.72 27.92
CA ALA A 22 14.64 22.81 28.89
C ALA A 22 13.26 23.18 29.47
N SER A 23 13.18 23.11 30.80
CA SER A 23 12.08 23.58 31.62
C SER A 23 12.17 25.10 31.85
N SER A 24 11.03 25.81 31.83
CA SER A 24 10.72 26.91 32.76
C SER A 24 9.30 27.45 32.51
N SER A 25 8.68 27.85 33.60
CA SER A 25 7.26 28.20 33.81
C SER A 25 6.97 29.69 33.47
N PRO A 26 5.71 30.17 33.59
CA PRO A 26 5.13 31.21 32.74
C PRO A 26 5.32 32.64 33.26
N PHE A 27 5.44 33.61 32.34
CA PHE A 27 5.15 35.02 32.63
C PHE A 27 4.46 35.72 31.45
N GLN A 28 3.44 36.50 31.80
CA GLN A 28 2.58 37.29 30.92
C GLN A 28 3.34 38.42 30.21
N SER A 29 2.98 38.70 28.96
CA SER A 29 2.70 40.09 28.54
C SER A 29 1.93 40.14 27.22
N ARG A 30 0.86 40.94 27.23
CA ARG A 30 0.11 41.44 26.08
C ARG A 30 1.05 42.26 25.19
N PHE A 31 0.95 42.20 23.87
CA PHE A 31 0.96 43.40 23.01
C PHE A 31 0.40 43.15 21.61
N SER A 32 -0.28 44.18 21.12
CA SER A 32 -1.20 44.32 20.00
C SER A 32 -0.68 43.91 18.61
N ILE A 33 -1.58 43.29 17.84
CA ILE A 33 -1.47 43.04 16.40
C ILE A 33 -1.78 44.34 15.63
N LYS A 34 -0.79 44.87 14.89
CA LYS A 34 -1.03 45.82 13.79
C LYS A 34 -1.10 45.06 12.47
N LYS A 35 -2.25 45.17 11.78
CA LYS A 35 -2.46 44.72 10.41
C LYS A 35 -1.52 45.48 9.46
N LYS A 36 -0.77 44.76 8.63
CA LYS A 36 -0.26 45.26 7.35
C LYS A 36 -0.57 44.25 6.25
N THR A 37 -1.42 44.69 5.34
CA THR A 37 -1.74 44.10 4.04
C THR A 37 -0.52 44.22 3.12
N GLN A 38 0.01 43.10 2.64
CA GLN A 38 0.79 43.07 1.40
C GLN A 38 0.39 41.84 0.57
N ARG A 39 -0.16 42.12 -0.61
CA ARG A 39 -0.27 41.18 -1.73
C ARG A 39 1.14 40.84 -2.20
N THR A 40 1.48 39.56 -2.28
CA THR A 40 2.61 39.08 -3.08
C THR A 40 2.14 37.93 -3.96
N GLN A 41 2.03 38.24 -5.26
CA GLN A 41 1.99 37.27 -6.35
C GLN A 41 3.33 36.52 -6.36
N PHE A 42 3.29 35.18 -6.35
CA PHE A 42 4.45 34.35 -6.65
C PHE A 42 4.28 33.77 -8.05
N SER A 43 5.05 34.32 -9.00
CA SER A 43 5.37 33.69 -10.28
C SER A 43 6.74 33.03 -10.11
N ILE A 44 6.84 31.73 -10.43
CA ILE A 44 8.10 30.99 -10.42
C ILE A 44 8.43 30.69 -11.88
N ASN A 45 9.48 31.35 -12.40
CA ASN A 45 10.18 30.93 -13.61
C ASN A 45 11.50 30.26 -13.16
N PRO A 46 11.79 29.01 -13.57
CA PRO A 46 13.05 28.35 -13.25
C PRO A 46 14.16 28.83 -14.21
N PHE A 47 15.42 28.71 -13.77
CA PHE A 47 16.67 29.03 -14.48
C PHE A 47 17.25 30.44 -14.26
N ASP A 48 18.04 30.59 -13.18
CA ASP A 48 19.21 31.47 -13.15
C ASP A 48 20.30 30.82 -12.27
N PRO A 49 21.48 30.43 -12.80
CA PRO A 49 22.57 29.86 -12.01
C PRO A 49 23.55 30.96 -11.56
N ARG A 50 23.73 31.13 -10.25
CA ARG A 50 24.85 31.91 -9.69
C ARG A 50 25.70 31.06 -8.72
N PRO A 51 27.03 31.27 -8.69
CA PRO A 51 27.99 30.34 -8.09
C PRO A 51 28.16 30.58 -6.59
N MET A 52 28.23 29.50 -5.80
CA MET A 52 28.63 29.58 -4.39
C MET A 52 30.12 29.22 -4.20
N ARG A 53 30.77 30.07 -3.40
CA ARG A 53 32.18 30.00 -2.98
C ARG A 53 32.47 28.76 -2.14
N ALA A 54 33.63 28.16 -2.38
CA ALA A 54 34.20 27.06 -1.60
C ALA A 54 34.71 27.54 -0.23
N ALA A 55 34.42 26.76 0.81
CA ALA A 55 35.06 26.86 2.13
C ALA A 55 35.99 25.65 2.31
N ASN A 56 37.26 25.93 2.60
CA ASN A 56 38.32 24.97 2.94
C ASN A 56 38.08 24.39 4.34
N SER A 57 38.17 23.06 4.49
CA SER A 57 38.73 22.44 5.70
C SER A 57 38.99 20.93 5.52
N GLY A 58 40.25 20.51 5.77
CA GLY A 58 40.55 19.19 6.35
C GLY A 58 41.08 18.12 5.40
N ASN A 59 42.40 18.10 5.21
CA ASN A 59 43.15 17.02 4.56
C ASN A 59 42.95 15.67 5.27
N VAL A 60 42.55 14.64 4.52
CA VAL A 60 42.81 13.23 4.84
C VAL A 60 43.58 12.63 3.68
N VAL A 61 44.86 12.35 3.91
CA VAL A 61 45.80 11.80 2.94
C VAL A 61 45.46 10.33 2.70
N ALA A 62 44.93 10.00 1.53
CA ALA A 62 44.88 8.63 1.03
C ALA A 62 46.19 8.34 0.30
N ALA A 63 46.91 7.31 0.74
CA ALA A 63 48.14 6.85 0.11
C ALA A 63 47.83 6.29 -1.29
N ILE A 64 48.24 7.04 -2.31
CA ILE A 64 48.24 6.59 -3.71
C ILE A 64 49.52 5.77 -3.89
N SER A 65 49.40 4.55 -4.42
CA SER A 65 50.57 3.75 -4.81
C SER A 65 51.37 4.50 -5.89
N GLU A 66 52.66 4.74 -5.64
CA GLU A 66 53.58 5.43 -6.55
C GLU A 66 53.70 4.76 -7.93
N ASP A 67 53.32 3.49 -8.07
CA ASP A 67 53.38 2.75 -9.33
C ASP A 67 52.38 3.27 -10.38
N LEU A 68 51.25 3.86 -9.97
CA LEU A 68 50.24 4.35 -10.91
C LEU A 68 50.63 5.69 -11.56
N VAL A 69 51.47 6.48 -10.89
CA VAL A 69 51.92 7.80 -11.37
C VAL A 69 53.05 7.67 -12.40
N LYS A 70 53.85 6.59 -12.33
CA LYS A 70 54.91 6.33 -13.33
C LYS A 70 54.37 5.92 -14.70
N THR A 71 53.22 5.26 -14.77
CA THR A 71 52.63 4.81 -16.04
C THR A 71 52.04 5.97 -16.88
N LEU A 72 51.61 7.06 -16.24
CA LEU A 72 51.00 8.21 -16.91
C LEU A 72 52.02 9.19 -17.53
N ARG A 73 53.32 9.07 -17.24
CA ARG A 73 54.37 9.98 -17.75
C ARG A 73 55.12 9.48 -18.98
N ILE A 74 54.88 8.25 -19.44
CA ILE A 74 55.70 7.64 -20.52
C ILE A 74 55.03 7.74 -21.91
N SER A 75 53.79 8.22 -22.04
CA SER A 75 53.05 8.17 -23.32
C SER A 75 53.24 9.38 -24.27
N THR A 76 54.32 10.14 -24.16
CA THR A 76 54.65 11.20 -25.13
C THR A 76 56.14 11.23 -25.45
N VAL A 77 56.60 10.36 -26.34
CA VAL A 77 57.59 10.59 -27.43
C VAL A 77 57.64 9.29 -28.26
N GLY A 78 57.36 9.39 -29.56
CA GLY A 78 57.28 8.23 -30.45
C GLY A 78 58.63 7.74 -30.99
N ARG A 79 58.69 6.47 -31.38
CA ARG A 79 59.48 6.00 -32.52
C ARG A 79 59.03 4.62 -32.99
N ASN A 80 58.95 4.47 -34.31
CA ASN A 80 58.64 3.25 -35.06
C ASN A 80 59.63 2.13 -34.73
N GLN A 81 59.13 0.95 -34.40
CA GLN A 81 59.75 -0.35 -34.72
C GLN A 81 58.72 -1.47 -34.59
N GLU A 82 58.71 -2.37 -35.58
CA GLU A 82 57.93 -3.60 -35.60
C GLU A 82 58.40 -4.54 -34.50
N GLU A 83 57.56 -4.82 -33.50
CA GLU A 83 57.80 -5.89 -32.54
C GLU A 83 56.54 -6.71 -32.27
N LYS A 84 56.79 -8.01 -32.10
CA LYS A 84 55.84 -9.10 -31.88
C LYS A 84 54.77 -8.73 -30.84
N LYS A 85 53.51 -9.07 -31.12
CA LYS A 85 52.43 -9.11 -30.12
C LYS A 85 52.74 -10.18 -29.06
N GLU A 86 53.53 -9.84 -28.06
CA GLU A 86 53.42 -10.48 -26.75
C GLU A 86 52.18 -9.90 -26.06
N GLU A 87 51.26 -10.78 -25.62
CA GLU A 87 50.12 -10.38 -24.79
C GLU A 87 50.65 -9.76 -23.48
N GLU A 88 50.65 -8.43 -23.37
CA GLU A 88 50.88 -7.74 -22.10
C GLU A 88 49.92 -8.32 -21.06
N LYS A 89 50.46 -9.01 -20.05
CA LYS A 89 49.68 -9.60 -18.97
C LYS A 89 48.94 -8.48 -18.24
N ALA A 90 47.61 -8.47 -18.34
CA ALA A 90 46.76 -7.50 -17.67
C ALA A 90 47.11 -7.41 -16.18
N VAL A 91 47.44 -6.19 -15.71
CA VAL A 91 47.75 -5.92 -14.30
C VAL A 91 46.54 -6.27 -13.45
N LYS A 92 46.71 -7.08 -12.41
CA LYS A 92 45.67 -7.48 -11.47
C LYS A 92 45.65 -6.58 -10.25
N PHE A 93 44.47 -6.15 -9.83
CA PHE A 93 44.27 -5.38 -8.60
C PHE A 93 43.16 -5.99 -7.74
N LYS A 94 43.20 -5.68 -6.45
CA LYS A 94 42.22 -6.17 -5.46
C LYS A 94 41.14 -5.13 -5.25
N VAL A 95 39.89 -5.57 -5.19
CA VAL A 95 38.74 -4.73 -4.81
C VAL A 95 37.95 -5.40 -3.68
N ARG A 96 37.33 -4.59 -2.83
CA ARG A 96 36.62 -5.04 -1.63
C ARG A 96 35.11 -4.86 -1.82
N ALA A 97 34.34 -5.93 -1.62
CA ALA A 97 32.89 -5.86 -1.43
C ALA A 97 32.54 -5.67 0.03
N VAL A 98 31.56 -4.82 0.29
CA VAL A 98 30.83 -4.72 1.56
C VAL A 98 29.36 -5.01 1.27
N ALA A 99 28.87 -6.16 1.72
CA ALA A 99 27.47 -6.57 1.61
C ALA A 99 26.74 -6.30 2.93
N THR A 100 25.62 -5.58 2.86
CA THR A 100 24.77 -5.29 4.01
C THR A 100 23.57 -6.22 4.00
N VAL A 101 23.44 -7.05 5.03
CA VAL A 101 22.34 -8.00 5.23
C VAL A 101 21.49 -7.53 6.39
N ARG A 102 20.17 -7.59 6.24
CA ARG A 102 19.22 -7.27 7.32
C ARG A 102 18.81 -8.54 8.05
N ASN A 103 18.89 -8.51 9.38
CA ASN A 103 18.41 -9.58 10.25
C ASN A 103 16.90 -9.45 10.50
N LYS A 104 16.24 -10.58 10.79
CA LYS A 104 14.87 -10.57 11.31
C LYS A 104 14.86 -10.06 12.77
N ASN A 105 13.76 -9.43 13.18
CA ASN A 105 13.59 -8.88 14.51
C ASN A 105 13.17 -9.95 15.54
N LYS A 106 12.46 -11.00 15.12
CA LYS A 106 12.14 -12.17 15.94
C LYS A 106 12.76 -13.42 15.35
N GLU A 107 13.59 -14.10 16.15
CA GLU A 107 14.12 -15.41 15.81
C GLU A 107 13.25 -16.50 16.42
N ASP A 108 12.76 -17.42 15.60
CA ASP A 108 12.16 -18.67 16.08
C ASP A 108 13.28 -19.65 16.51
N PHE A 109 12.99 -20.58 17.43
CA PHE A 109 13.93 -21.61 17.88
C PHE A 109 14.43 -22.47 16.70
N LYS A 110 13.55 -22.74 15.71
CA LYS A 110 13.93 -23.38 14.44
C LYS A 110 14.85 -22.50 13.58
N GLU A 111 14.80 -21.18 13.72
CA GLU A 111 15.72 -20.25 13.06
C GLU A 111 17.09 -20.24 13.70
N THR A 112 17.17 -20.22 15.03
CA THR A 112 18.45 -20.31 15.75
C THR A 112 19.17 -21.64 15.48
N LEU A 113 18.46 -22.77 15.45
CA LEU A 113 19.05 -24.08 15.14
C LEU A 113 19.63 -24.13 13.72
N VAL A 114 18.91 -23.58 12.74
CA VAL A 114 19.37 -23.57 11.34
C VAL A 114 20.50 -22.57 11.12
N LYS A 115 20.50 -21.41 11.80
CA LYS A 115 21.68 -20.51 11.80
C LYS A 115 22.92 -21.22 12.32
N HIS A 116 22.77 -22.08 13.33
CA HIS A 116 23.86 -22.89 13.87
C HIS A 116 24.35 -23.93 12.86
N LEU A 117 23.43 -24.57 12.12
CA LEU A 117 23.77 -25.49 11.03
C LEU A 117 24.43 -24.78 9.85
N ASP A 118 23.90 -23.62 9.42
CA ASP A 118 24.49 -22.82 8.34
C ASP A 118 25.91 -22.37 8.74
N ALA A 119 26.10 -21.92 9.99
CA ALA A 119 27.41 -21.56 10.54
C ALA A 119 28.40 -22.74 10.62
N PHE A 120 27.90 -23.97 10.84
CA PHE A 120 28.69 -25.20 10.77
C PHE A 120 29.04 -25.56 9.32
N THR A 121 28.12 -25.38 8.37
CA THR A 121 28.34 -25.67 6.95
C THR A 121 29.21 -24.67 6.20
N ASP A 122 29.33 -23.43 6.69
CA ASP A 122 30.32 -22.44 6.20
C ASP A 122 31.75 -22.99 6.30
N LYS A 123 32.06 -23.70 7.41
CA LYS A 123 33.36 -24.36 7.62
C LYS A 123 33.60 -25.53 6.65
N ILE A 124 32.56 -25.99 5.95
CA ILE A 124 32.55 -27.11 4.99
C ILE A 124 32.36 -26.59 3.54
N GLY A 125 32.43 -25.27 3.31
CA GLY A 125 32.46 -24.69 1.96
C GLY A 125 31.10 -24.30 1.36
N ARG A 126 29.99 -24.39 2.13
CA ARG A 126 28.69 -23.83 1.73
C ARG A 126 28.63 -22.35 2.12
N ASN A 127 29.06 -21.46 1.22
CA ASN A 127 29.11 -20.03 1.48
C ASN A 127 28.25 -19.20 0.52
N VAL A 128 27.99 -17.94 0.86
CA VAL A 128 27.48 -16.95 -0.09
C VAL A 128 28.59 -16.51 -1.03
N VAL A 129 28.35 -16.66 -2.33
CA VAL A 129 29.32 -16.39 -3.39
C VAL A 129 28.87 -15.21 -4.23
N LEU A 130 29.81 -14.30 -4.50
CA LEU A 130 29.63 -13.12 -5.34
C LEU A 130 30.49 -13.23 -6.60
N GLU A 131 29.96 -12.77 -7.73
CA GLU A 131 30.72 -12.59 -8.98
C GLU A 131 30.36 -11.25 -9.61
N LEU A 132 31.37 -10.43 -9.91
CA LEU A 132 31.20 -9.16 -10.60
C LEU A 132 31.07 -9.37 -12.10
N ILE A 133 30.21 -8.57 -12.71
CA ILE A 133 29.99 -8.56 -14.15
C ILE A 133 30.27 -7.16 -14.68
N SER A 134 31.11 -7.08 -15.69
CA SER A 134 31.46 -5.83 -16.35
C SER A 134 30.32 -5.30 -17.22
N SER A 135 30.28 -3.99 -17.37
CA SER A 135 29.45 -3.30 -18.38
C SER A 135 29.92 -3.57 -19.81
N GLN A 136 31.14 -4.11 -19.97
CA GLN A 136 31.77 -4.41 -21.26
C GLN A 136 31.74 -5.92 -21.55
N VAL A 137 31.71 -6.24 -22.84
CA VAL A 137 31.91 -7.61 -23.34
C VAL A 137 33.40 -7.89 -23.57
N ASP A 138 33.76 -9.17 -23.49
CA ASP A 138 35.06 -9.66 -23.95
C ASP A 138 35.08 -9.63 -25.50
N PRO A 139 36.05 -8.95 -26.13
CA PRO A 139 36.13 -8.87 -27.60
C PRO A 139 36.28 -10.24 -28.29
N LYS A 140 36.81 -11.26 -27.60
CA LYS A 140 37.03 -12.61 -28.17
C LYS A 140 35.77 -13.46 -28.11
N THR A 141 35.02 -13.42 -27.00
CA THR A 141 33.85 -14.30 -26.80
C THR A 141 32.51 -13.60 -27.03
N ASN A 142 32.50 -12.27 -27.09
CA ASN A 142 31.32 -11.42 -27.06
C ASN A 142 30.41 -11.64 -25.83
N GLU A 143 30.94 -12.28 -24.77
CA GLU A 143 30.24 -12.44 -23.49
C GLU A 143 30.60 -11.33 -22.50
N PRO A 144 29.75 -11.04 -21.52
CA PRO A 144 30.10 -10.13 -20.42
C PRO A 144 31.36 -10.60 -19.69
N LYS A 145 32.33 -9.71 -19.47
CA LYS A 145 33.52 -10.03 -18.67
C LYS A 145 33.08 -10.30 -17.22
N LYS A 146 33.55 -11.41 -16.64
CA LYS A 146 33.19 -11.86 -15.28
C LYS A 146 34.43 -11.94 -14.41
N SER A 147 34.32 -11.56 -13.14
CA SER A 147 35.38 -11.79 -12.16
C SER A 147 35.43 -13.26 -11.76
N LYS A 148 36.53 -13.67 -11.10
CA LYS A 148 36.49 -14.89 -10.29
C LYS A 148 35.47 -14.76 -9.16
N ALA A 149 34.93 -15.89 -8.74
CA ALA A 149 34.04 -15.99 -7.59
C ALA A 149 34.75 -15.54 -6.30
N ALA A 150 34.07 -14.68 -5.52
CA ALA A 150 34.52 -14.24 -4.20
C ALA A 150 33.53 -14.68 -3.13
N VAL A 151 34.05 -15.15 -1.99
CA VAL A 151 33.26 -15.67 -0.89
C VAL A 151 33.09 -14.60 0.19
N LEU A 152 31.87 -14.40 0.69
CA LEU A 152 31.65 -13.54 1.86
C LEU A 152 32.33 -14.15 3.11
N LYS A 153 33.17 -13.37 3.78
CA LYS A 153 33.93 -13.78 4.96
C LYS A 153 33.12 -13.55 6.25
N ASP A 154 33.46 -14.34 7.27
CA ASP A 154 32.96 -14.23 8.66
C ASP A 154 31.43 -14.33 8.82
N TRP A 155 30.75 -15.04 7.90
CA TRP A 155 29.30 -15.23 7.96
C TRP A 155 28.84 -15.83 9.30
N SER A 156 29.37 -17.02 9.63
CA SER A 156 29.17 -17.73 10.90
C SER A 156 29.51 -16.94 12.16
N LYS A 157 30.54 -16.07 12.14
CA LYS A 157 30.94 -15.30 13.32
C LYS A 157 29.99 -14.15 13.60
N LYS A 158 29.45 -13.53 12.55
CA LYS A 158 28.61 -12.32 12.65
C LYS A 158 27.11 -12.61 12.61
N SER A 159 26.69 -13.83 12.24
CA SER A 159 25.27 -14.22 12.14
C SER A 159 24.52 -14.23 13.49
N ASN A 160 25.25 -14.30 14.61
CA ASN A 160 24.73 -14.25 15.98
C ASN A 160 24.65 -12.83 16.56
N LEU A 161 25.05 -11.80 15.81
CA LEU A 161 24.96 -10.42 16.29
C LEU A 161 23.49 -9.99 16.36
N LYS A 162 23.06 -9.51 17.52
CA LYS A 162 21.73 -8.91 17.75
C LYS A 162 21.67 -7.48 17.19
N THR A 163 22.11 -7.28 15.95
CA THR A 163 22.01 -6.01 15.24
C THR A 163 21.03 -6.15 14.07
N GLU A 164 20.26 -5.10 13.79
CA GLU A 164 19.29 -5.08 12.68
C GLU A 164 19.98 -5.27 11.32
N LYS A 165 21.20 -4.73 11.18
CA LYS A 165 22.03 -4.83 9.98
C LYS A 165 23.38 -5.42 10.30
N VAL A 166 23.89 -6.26 9.41
CA VAL A 166 25.20 -6.91 9.51
C VAL A 166 25.98 -6.67 8.21
N HIS A 167 27.25 -6.31 8.33
CA HIS A 167 28.15 -6.07 7.21
C HIS A 167 29.13 -7.22 7.02
N TYR A 168 29.09 -7.81 5.83
CA TYR A 168 29.98 -8.87 5.38
C TYR A 168 30.92 -8.36 4.30
N THR A 169 32.12 -8.92 4.25
CA THR A 169 33.15 -8.48 3.30
C THR A 169 33.61 -9.61 2.40
N ALA A 170 33.88 -9.32 1.13
CA ALA A 170 34.55 -10.21 0.20
C ALA A 170 35.65 -9.44 -0.56
N GLU A 171 36.64 -10.17 -1.08
CA GLU A 171 37.72 -9.59 -1.88
C GLU A 171 37.70 -10.23 -3.27
N PHE A 172 37.72 -9.40 -4.31
CA PHE A 172 37.90 -9.85 -5.68
C PHE A 172 39.30 -9.50 -6.15
N THR A 173 39.85 -10.35 -7.03
CA THR A 173 41.00 -10.00 -7.86
C THR A 173 40.50 -9.79 -9.28
N VAL A 174 40.71 -8.59 -9.81
CA VAL A 174 40.16 -8.13 -11.08
C VAL A 174 41.30 -7.66 -11.98
N ASP A 175 41.23 -7.99 -13.27
CA ASP A 175 42.20 -7.55 -14.26
C ASP A 175 41.93 -6.08 -14.66
N SER A 176 42.98 -5.31 -14.94
CA SER A 176 42.89 -3.91 -15.42
C SER A 176 42.00 -3.76 -16.66
N GLY A 177 41.94 -4.78 -17.52
CA GLY A 177 41.04 -4.84 -18.67
C GLY A 177 39.58 -5.16 -18.37
N PHE A 178 39.18 -5.34 -17.10
CA PHE A 178 37.80 -5.67 -16.72
C PHE A 178 36.81 -4.54 -17.02
N GLY A 179 37.24 -3.28 -16.97
CA GLY A 179 36.37 -2.12 -17.14
C GLY A 179 35.53 -1.82 -15.88
N SER A 180 34.36 -1.20 -16.07
CA SER A 180 33.46 -0.81 -14.96
C SER A 180 32.46 -1.93 -14.62
N PRO A 181 32.29 -2.28 -13.34
CA PRO A 181 31.28 -3.25 -12.92
C PRO A 181 29.87 -2.67 -13.12
N GLY A 182 29.00 -3.44 -13.77
CA GLY A 182 27.63 -3.03 -14.09
C GLY A 182 26.56 -3.90 -13.42
N ALA A 183 26.91 -5.14 -13.08
CA ALA A 183 26.06 -6.06 -12.32
C ALA A 183 26.90 -6.92 -11.36
N ILE A 184 26.23 -7.53 -10.40
CA ILE A 184 26.80 -8.51 -9.48
C ILE A 184 25.84 -9.68 -9.34
N THR A 185 26.36 -10.90 -9.40
CA THR A 185 25.56 -12.09 -9.09
C THR A 185 25.84 -12.59 -7.69
N VAL A 186 24.80 -13.12 -7.06
CA VAL A 186 24.82 -13.65 -5.70
C VAL A 186 24.28 -15.08 -5.74
N THR A 187 25.06 -16.01 -5.20
CA THR A 187 24.65 -17.40 -5.01
C THR A 187 24.61 -17.70 -3.52
N ASN A 188 23.44 -18.06 -3.01
CA ASN A 188 23.26 -18.46 -1.62
C ASN A 188 23.31 -19.98 -1.50
N LYS A 189 24.42 -20.52 -0.99
CA LYS A 189 24.59 -21.96 -0.73
C LYS A 189 24.12 -22.39 0.68
N HIS A 190 23.60 -21.46 1.48
CA HIS A 190 22.99 -21.76 2.78
C HIS A 190 21.61 -22.36 2.61
N GLN A 191 21.06 -22.96 3.68
CA GLN A 191 19.73 -23.55 3.62
C GLN A 191 18.63 -22.49 3.65
N LYS A 192 18.86 -21.38 4.35
CA LYS A 192 17.88 -20.30 4.48
C LYS A 192 18.15 -19.13 3.55
N GLU A 193 17.07 -18.49 3.15
CA GLU A 193 17.13 -17.18 2.51
C GLU A 193 17.52 -16.09 3.52
N PHE A 194 18.10 -15.01 3.02
CA PHE A 194 18.40 -13.82 3.80
C PHE A 194 18.04 -12.56 3.01
N PHE A 195 17.79 -11.45 3.70
CA PHE A 195 17.48 -10.19 3.05
C PHE A 195 18.75 -9.39 2.78
N LEU A 196 19.10 -9.23 1.51
CA LEU A 196 20.25 -8.44 1.06
C LEU A 196 19.80 -7.01 0.79
N GLU A 197 20.28 -6.05 1.58
CA GLU A 197 19.90 -4.65 1.44
C GLU A 197 20.73 -3.97 0.34
N SER A 198 22.05 -4.16 0.35
CA SER A 198 22.94 -3.55 -0.64
C SER A 198 24.30 -4.24 -0.71
N ILE A 199 25.01 -4.01 -1.82
CA ILE A 199 26.44 -4.30 -1.95
C ILE A 199 27.15 -3.03 -2.43
N THR A 200 28.26 -2.68 -1.79
CA THR A 200 29.17 -1.62 -2.24
C THR A 200 30.53 -2.20 -2.55
N ILE A 201 31.10 -1.84 -3.71
CA ILE A 201 32.44 -2.27 -4.13
C ILE A 201 33.40 -1.09 -4.08
N GLU A 202 34.49 -1.25 -3.35
CA GLU A 202 35.55 -0.26 -3.15
C GLU A 202 36.84 -0.71 -3.87
N GLY A 203 37.60 0.24 -4.41
CA GLY A 203 38.91 -0.01 -5.03
C GLY A 203 38.96 0.13 -6.56
N PHE A 204 37.85 0.50 -7.21
CA PHE A 204 37.89 0.93 -8.61
C PHE A 204 38.31 2.40 -8.73
N ALA A 205 38.99 2.75 -9.82
CA ALA A 205 39.44 4.13 -10.08
C ALA A 205 38.27 5.13 -10.24
N CYS A 206 37.08 4.66 -10.62
CA CYS A 206 35.87 5.47 -10.72
C CYS A 206 35.18 5.76 -9.37
N GLY A 207 35.77 5.32 -8.25
CA GLY A 207 35.20 5.42 -6.92
C GLY A 207 34.32 4.21 -6.54
N PRO A 208 33.62 4.30 -5.39
CA PRO A 208 32.75 3.23 -4.91
C PRO A 208 31.59 2.95 -5.87
N VAL A 209 31.30 1.68 -6.13
CA VAL A 209 30.18 1.24 -6.97
C VAL A 209 29.09 0.63 -6.11
N HIS A 210 27.86 1.11 -6.27
CA HIS A 210 26.73 0.74 -5.42
C HIS A 210 25.69 -0.11 -6.16
N PHE A 211 25.28 -1.19 -5.49
CA PHE A 211 24.24 -2.12 -5.92
C PHE A 211 23.09 -2.10 -4.90
N PRO A 212 22.00 -1.37 -5.16
CA PRO A 212 20.81 -1.39 -4.31
C PRO A 212 20.07 -2.71 -4.53
N CYS A 213 20.07 -3.60 -3.55
CA CYS A 213 19.55 -4.97 -3.70
C CYS A 213 18.10 -5.07 -3.21
N ASN A 214 17.85 -4.66 -1.97
CA ASN A 214 16.56 -4.71 -1.27
C ASN A 214 15.71 -5.95 -1.58
N SER A 215 16.30 -7.14 -1.47
CA SER A 215 15.64 -8.39 -1.89
C SER A 215 16.05 -9.59 -1.05
N TRP A 216 15.13 -10.53 -0.89
CA TRP A 216 15.39 -11.84 -0.32
C TRP A 216 16.19 -12.72 -1.29
N VAL A 217 17.35 -13.21 -0.88
CA VAL A 217 18.18 -14.12 -1.68
C VAL A 217 17.88 -15.56 -1.29
N GLN A 218 17.12 -16.26 -2.12
CA GLN A 218 16.71 -17.65 -1.92
C GLN A 218 17.91 -18.61 -1.89
N SER A 219 17.80 -19.69 -1.10
CA SER A 219 18.75 -20.80 -1.15
C SER A 219 18.82 -21.40 -2.55
N GLN A 220 20.02 -21.82 -2.97
CA GLN A 220 20.25 -22.50 -4.25
C GLN A 220 19.42 -23.78 -4.39
N ASN A 221 19.07 -24.44 -3.28
CA ASN A 221 18.20 -25.62 -3.29
C ASN A 221 16.76 -25.28 -3.75
N ASN A 222 16.30 -24.07 -3.44
CA ASN A 222 14.96 -23.60 -3.79
C ASN A 222 14.95 -22.85 -5.14
N HIS A 223 16.05 -22.17 -5.46
CA HIS A 223 16.22 -21.39 -6.68
C HIS A 223 17.63 -21.60 -7.25
N PRO A 224 17.83 -22.56 -8.18
CA PRO A 224 19.15 -22.93 -8.69
C PRO A 224 19.88 -21.81 -9.44
N SER A 225 19.14 -20.88 -10.02
CA SER A 225 19.70 -19.77 -10.80
C SER A 225 20.30 -18.70 -9.88
N LYS A 226 21.46 -18.16 -10.29
CA LYS A 226 22.14 -17.06 -9.59
C LYS A 226 21.25 -15.82 -9.58
N ARG A 227 21.14 -15.16 -8.42
CA ARG A 227 20.45 -13.87 -8.31
C ARG A 227 21.34 -12.79 -8.89
N ILE A 228 20.76 -11.83 -9.61
CA ILE A 228 21.48 -10.72 -10.21
C ILE A 228 21.01 -9.39 -9.62
N PHE A 229 21.95 -8.48 -9.39
CA PHE A 229 21.69 -7.11 -8.98
C PHE A 229 22.49 -6.17 -9.87
N PHE A 230 21.85 -5.08 -10.29
CA PHE A 230 22.48 -4.07 -11.12
C PHE A 230 22.97 -2.90 -10.29
N THR A 231 23.86 -2.10 -10.87
CA THR A 231 24.26 -0.83 -10.26
C THR A 231 23.07 0.15 -10.15
N ASN A 232 23.23 1.19 -9.33
CA ASN A 232 22.23 2.26 -9.21
C ASN A 232 22.09 3.14 -10.46
N GLN A 233 22.95 2.99 -11.47
CA GLN A 233 22.89 3.79 -12.69
C GLN A 233 21.66 3.47 -13.54
N PRO A 234 20.86 4.47 -13.97
CA PRO A 234 19.71 4.25 -14.82
C PRO A 234 20.11 4.16 -16.30
N TYR A 235 19.43 3.28 -17.05
CA TYR A 235 19.58 3.15 -18.50
C TYR A 235 18.24 2.87 -19.17
N LEU A 236 17.96 3.56 -20.28
CA LEU A 236 16.96 3.09 -21.25
C LEU A 236 17.43 1.77 -21.91
N PRO A 237 16.52 0.99 -22.52
CA PRO A 237 16.92 -0.23 -23.22
C PRO A 237 18.02 0.00 -24.27
N SER A 238 17.91 1.08 -25.06
CA SER A 238 18.89 1.47 -26.09
C SER A 238 20.27 1.86 -25.52
N GLU A 239 20.28 2.41 -24.31
CA GLU A 239 21.48 2.90 -23.61
C GLU A 239 22.13 1.81 -22.75
N THR A 240 21.53 0.62 -22.65
CA THR A 240 22.04 -0.45 -21.80
C THR A 240 23.42 -0.89 -22.30
N PRO A 241 24.47 -0.86 -21.46
CA PRO A 241 25.80 -1.30 -21.84
C PRO A 241 25.78 -2.73 -22.39
N SER A 242 26.60 -3.01 -23.40
CA SER A 242 26.58 -4.29 -24.12
C SER A 242 26.75 -5.51 -23.21
N GLY A 243 27.60 -5.42 -22.18
CA GLY A 243 27.80 -6.49 -21.19
C GLY A 243 26.59 -6.76 -20.29
N LEU A 244 25.56 -5.89 -20.30
CA LEU A 244 24.38 -6.01 -19.43
C LEU A 244 23.09 -6.35 -20.20
N ARG A 245 23.08 -6.27 -21.53
CA ARG A 245 21.84 -6.41 -22.34
C ARG A 245 21.15 -7.76 -22.12
N THR A 246 21.87 -8.87 -22.31
CA THR A 246 21.33 -10.21 -22.10
C THR A 246 20.89 -10.44 -20.66
N LEU A 247 21.59 -9.84 -19.69
CA LEU A 247 21.27 -9.97 -18.26
C LEU A 247 20.01 -9.19 -17.89
N ARG A 248 19.82 -8.00 -18.47
CA ARG A 248 18.62 -7.18 -18.34
C ARG A 248 17.39 -7.94 -18.83
N GLU A 249 17.48 -8.55 -20.00
CA GLU A 249 16.40 -9.34 -20.61
C GLU A 249 16.09 -10.59 -19.80
N LYS A 250 17.14 -11.35 -19.43
CA LYS A 250 16.98 -12.58 -18.64
C LYS A 250 16.35 -12.36 -17.27
N GLU A 251 16.68 -11.26 -16.58
CA GLU A 251 16.01 -10.95 -15.30
C GLU A 251 14.52 -10.63 -15.52
N LEU A 252 14.17 -9.90 -16.58
CA LEU A 252 12.77 -9.65 -16.91
C LEU A 252 12.01 -10.93 -17.28
N GLU A 253 12.65 -11.87 -17.98
CA GLU A 253 12.09 -13.21 -18.24
C GLU A 253 11.83 -13.97 -16.94
N ASN A 254 12.78 -13.97 -16.01
CA ASN A 254 12.61 -14.60 -14.70
C ASN A 254 11.44 -13.98 -13.92
N LEU A 255 11.31 -12.65 -13.94
CA LEU A 255 10.25 -11.92 -13.25
C LEU A 255 8.87 -12.17 -13.88
N ARG A 256 8.79 -12.39 -15.21
CA ARG A 256 7.53 -12.74 -15.88
C ARG A 256 7.10 -14.17 -15.63
N GLY A 257 8.05 -15.09 -15.48
CA GLY A 257 7.78 -16.52 -15.46
C GLY A 257 7.15 -17.00 -16.78
N ASN A 258 6.42 -18.11 -16.71
CA ASN A 258 5.84 -18.79 -17.89
C ASN A 258 4.31 -18.88 -17.87
N GLY A 259 3.64 -18.21 -16.93
CA GLY A 259 2.18 -18.23 -16.76
C GLY A 259 1.57 -19.54 -16.24
N LYS A 260 2.39 -20.53 -15.85
CA LYS A 260 1.92 -21.87 -15.43
C LYS A 260 2.31 -22.19 -14.01
N GLY A 261 1.67 -23.21 -13.43
CA GLY A 261 1.97 -23.76 -12.10
C GLY A 261 1.51 -22.89 -10.93
N GLU A 262 1.52 -23.48 -9.74
CA GLU A 262 1.28 -22.80 -8.47
C GLU A 262 2.51 -21.97 -8.07
N ARG A 263 2.28 -20.82 -7.44
CA ARG A 263 3.34 -19.94 -6.96
C ARG A 263 3.79 -20.33 -5.56
N LYS A 264 5.11 -20.48 -5.38
CA LYS A 264 5.72 -20.75 -4.08
C LYS A 264 6.01 -19.43 -3.36
N LEU A 265 5.98 -19.44 -2.02
CA LEU A 265 6.24 -18.23 -1.22
C LEU A 265 7.62 -17.59 -1.46
N SER A 266 8.59 -18.36 -1.99
CA SER A 266 9.92 -17.87 -2.36
C SER A 266 10.01 -17.28 -3.77
N ASP A 267 8.98 -17.45 -4.61
CA ASP A 267 8.99 -17.04 -6.02
C ASP A 267 8.95 -15.51 -6.16
N ARG A 268 9.59 -14.99 -7.20
CA ARG A 268 9.58 -13.56 -7.58
C ARG A 268 8.87 -13.36 -8.92
N ILE A 269 7.81 -14.14 -9.18
CA ILE A 269 7.11 -14.18 -10.47
C ILE A 269 5.88 -13.28 -10.40
N TYR A 270 5.87 -12.25 -11.23
CA TYR A 270 4.78 -11.29 -11.35
C TYR A 270 3.95 -11.66 -12.57
N ASP A 271 2.67 -11.96 -12.38
CA ASP A 271 1.76 -12.28 -13.47
C ASP A 271 0.31 -11.93 -13.11
N PHE A 272 -0.56 -11.91 -14.11
CA PHE A 272 -1.94 -11.45 -13.97
C PHE A 272 -2.93 -12.61 -13.86
N ASP A 273 -4.00 -12.37 -13.11
CA ASP A 273 -5.15 -13.26 -13.06
C ASP A 273 -6.43 -12.48 -12.68
N VAL A 274 -7.58 -13.10 -12.83
CA VAL A 274 -8.90 -12.54 -12.49
C VAL A 274 -9.24 -12.74 -11.01
N TYR A 275 -10.18 -12.00 -10.47
CA TYR A 275 -10.70 -12.21 -9.11
C TYR A 275 -11.71 -13.36 -9.13
N ASN A 276 -11.19 -14.57 -9.16
CA ASN A 276 -11.93 -15.83 -9.00
C ASN A 276 -11.52 -16.57 -7.71
N ASP A 277 -10.82 -15.89 -6.79
CA ASP A 277 -10.27 -16.45 -5.54
C ASP A 277 -10.96 -15.92 -4.28
N ILE A 278 -12.13 -15.26 -4.43
CA ILE A 278 -12.88 -14.65 -3.33
C ILE A 278 -14.05 -15.52 -2.85
N GLY A 279 -14.64 -16.35 -3.71
CA GLY A 279 -15.71 -17.29 -3.36
C GLY A 279 -15.18 -18.58 -2.72
N ASN A 280 -16.05 -19.31 -2.02
CA ASN A 280 -15.70 -20.61 -1.43
C ASN A 280 -16.80 -21.68 -1.67
N PRO A 281 -17.08 -22.03 -2.94
CA PRO A 281 -18.18 -22.94 -3.28
C PRO A 281 -18.00 -24.38 -2.77
N ASP A 282 -16.76 -24.80 -2.46
CA ASP A 282 -16.48 -26.12 -1.86
C ASP A 282 -16.99 -26.22 -0.40
N ILE A 283 -17.16 -25.10 0.31
CA ILE A 283 -17.74 -25.08 1.66
C ILE A 283 -19.26 -25.00 1.60
N SER A 284 -19.80 -24.08 0.78
CA SER A 284 -21.24 -23.90 0.61
C SER A 284 -21.54 -23.20 -0.72
N PRO A 285 -22.63 -23.58 -1.43
CA PRO A 285 -23.11 -22.85 -2.60
C PRO A 285 -23.39 -21.35 -2.33
N GLU A 286 -23.76 -21.00 -1.10
CA GLU A 286 -24.02 -19.60 -0.70
C GLU A 286 -22.74 -18.73 -0.69
N LEU A 287 -21.58 -19.37 -0.59
CA LEU A 287 -20.27 -18.71 -0.64
C LEU A 287 -19.70 -18.62 -2.07
N ALA A 288 -20.44 -19.09 -3.07
CA ALA A 288 -20.08 -18.87 -4.46
C ALA A 288 -20.14 -17.37 -4.79
N ARG A 289 -19.15 -16.88 -5.54
CA ARG A 289 -19.10 -15.49 -6.00
C ARG A 289 -18.77 -15.48 -7.50
N PRO A 290 -19.31 -14.53 -8.28
CA PRO A 290 -18.97 -14.43 -9.69
C PRO A 290 -17.49 -14.09 -9.87
N THR A 291 -16.93 -14.49 -11.00
CA THR A 291 -15.56 -14.10 -11.38
C THR A 291 -15.53 -12.65 -11.85
N PHE A 292 -14.71 -11.81 -11.22
CA PHE A 292 -14.49 -10.43 -11.65
C PHE A 292 -13.22 -10.30 -12.49
N GLY A 293 -13.33 -9.64 -13.64
CA GLY A 293 -12.29 -9.49 -14.65
C GLY A 293 -12.65 -10.10 -16.01
N GLY A 294 -13.86 -10.65 -16.16
CA GLY A 294 -14.38 -11.18 -17.42
C GLY A 294 -15.09 -10.12 -18.28
N ARG A 295 -15.86 -10.58 -19.28
CA ARG A 295 -16.71 -9.71 -20.11
C ARG A 295 -17.93 -9.20 -19.34
N ASP A 296 -18.57 -10.07 -18.58
CA ASP A 296 -19.80 -9.76 -17.85
C ASP A 296 -19.54 -8.88 -16.62
N TYR A 297 -18.39 -9.08 -15.97
CA TYR A 297 -17.95 -8.32 -14.80
C TYR A 297 -16.54 -7.75 -15.06
N PRO A 298 -16.42 -6.66 -15.83
CA PRO A 298 -15.12 -6.05 -16.10
C PRO A 298 -14.48 -5.55 -14.79
N TYR A 299 -13.21 -5.90 -14.58
CA TYR A 299 -12.49 -5.58 -13.35
C TYR A 299 -10.97 -5.56 -13.57
N PRO A 300 -10.20 -4.77 -12.80
CA PRO A 300 -8.74 -4.86 -12.78
C PRO A 300 -8.26 -6.29 -12.53
N ARG A 301 -7.09 -6.63 -13.09
CA ARG A 301 -6.41 -7.90 -12.80
C ARG A 301 -5.70 -7.85 -11.45
N ARG A 302 -5.55 -8.99 -10.82
CA ARG A 302 -4.76 -9.19 -9.60
C ARG A 302 -3.51 -10.03 -9.85
N CYS A 303 -2.65 -10.13 -8.86
CA CYS A 303 -1.48 -11.01 -8.88
C CYS A 303 -1.90 -12.49 -8.97
N ARG A 304 -1.42 -13.18 -10.01
CA ARG A 304 -1.62 -14.61 -10.20
C ARG A 304 -1.01 -15.42 -9.06
N THR A 305 -1.75 -16.39 -8.56
CA THR A 305 -1.32 -17.33 -7.52
C THR A 305 -1.25 -18.76 -8.04
N GLY A 306 -2.11 -19.10 -9.01
CA GLY A 306 -2.01 -20.34 -9.78
C GLY A 306 -2.30 -21.61 -8.99
N ARG A 307 -3.04 -21.52 -7.89
CA ARG A 307 -3.56 -22.69 -7.18
C ARG A 307 -4.57 -23.42 -8.07
N SER A 308 -4.86 -24.67 -7.73
CA SER A 308 -5.86 -25.45 -8.45
C SER A 308 -7.26 -24.82 -8.32
N SER A 309 -8.15 -25.15 -9.25
CA SER A 309 -9.56 -24.81 -9.15
C SER A 309 -10.24 -25.53 -7.99
N THR A 310 -11.38 -25.01 -7.53
CA THR A 310 -12.25 -25.69 -6.57
C THR A 310 -12.80 -26.98 -7.18
N ASP A 311 -13.25 -27.91 -6.33
CA ASP A 311 -13.84 -29.18 -6.80
C ASP A 311 -15.24 -28.98 -7.38
N THR A 312 -15.95 -27.97 -6.88
CA THR A 312 -17.32 -27.61 -7.27
C THR A 312 -17.41 -26.65 -8.46
N ASP A 313 -16.38 -25.87 -8.75
CA ASP A 313 -16.36 -24.88 -9.83
C ASP A 313 -14.96 -24.72 -10.45
N LEU A 314 -14.79 -25.23 -11.67
CA LEU A 314 -13.52 -25.17 -12.39
C LEU A 314 -13.04 -23.74 -12.71
N MET A 315 -13.94 -22.75 -12.64
CA MET A 315 -13.62 -21.34 -12.87
C MET A 315 -13.18 -20.61 -11.60
N SER A 316 -13.42 -21.18 -10.41
CA SER A 316 -13.06 -20.62 -9.12
C SER A 316 -11.72 -21.19 -8.63
N GLU A 317 -10.79 -20.33 -8.21
CA GLU A 317 -9.50 -20.77 -7.64
C GLU A 317 -9.68 -21.16 -6.17
N ARG A 318 -9.08 -22.28 -5.74
CA ARG A 318 -9.13 -22.70 -4.33
C ARG A 318 -8.57 -21.61 -3.42
N ARG A 319 -9.23 -21.41 -2.29
CA ARG A 319 -8.82 -20.43 -1.28
C ARG A 319 -7.71 -20.94 -0.39
N VAL A 320 -6.98 -19.98 0.19
CA VAL A 320 -6.02 -20.21 1.26
C VAL A 320 -6.54 -19.47 2.48
N GLU A 321 -6.91 -20.19 3.53
CA GLU A 321 -7.41 -19.55 4.76
C GLU A 321 -6.29 -19.23 5.74
N LYS A 322 -6.56 -18.29 6.65
CA LYS A 322 -5.63 -18.03 7.77
C LYS A 322 -5.49 -19.29 8.64
N PRO A 323 -4.30 -19.54 9.22
CA PRO A 323 -3.14 -18.66 9.31
C PRO A 323 -2.16 -18.73 8.12
N LEU A 324 -2.48 -19.49 7.06
CA LEU A 324 -1.57 -19.66 5.92
C LEU A 324 -1.42 -18.34 5.13
N PRO A 325 -0.21 -18.01 4.67
CA PRO A 325 0.04 -16.80 3.89
C PRO A 325 -0.47 -16.95 2.45
N MET A 326 -1.09 -15.91 1.93
CA MET A 326 -1.40 -15.80 0.50
C MET A 326 -0.10 -15.50 -0.27
N TYR A 327 0.06 -16.07 -1.46
CA TYR A 327 1.23 -15.75 -2.29
C TYR A 327 1.18 -14.31 -2.79
N VAL A 328 2.33 -13.64 -2.66
CA VAL A 328 2.77 -12.51 -3.48
C VAL A 328 4.25 -12.73 -3.80
N PRO A 329 4.80 -12.09 -4.85
CA PRO A 329 6.23 -12.12 -5.13
C PRO A 329 7.05 -11.82 -3.87
N ARG A 330 8.08 -12.61 -3.61
CA ARG A 330 8.75 -12.69 -2.29
C ARG A 330 9.17 -11.33 -1.70
N ASP A 331 9.56 -10.40 -2.57
CA ASP A 331 10.04 -9.06 -2.20
C ASP A 331 8.91 -8.06 -1.90
N GLU A 332 7.66 -8.40 -2.23
CA GLU A 332 6.46 -7.58 -2.00
C GLU A 332 5.79 -7.80 -0.64
N GLN A 333 6.17 -8.90 0.03
CA GLN A 333 5.69 -9.21 1.38
C GLN A 333 6.05 -8.09 2.36
N PHE A 334 5.19 -7.87 3.36
CA PHE A 334 5.49 -6.90 4.40
C PHE A 334 6.80 -7.22 5.11
N GLU A 335 7.56 -6.17 5.42
CA GLU A 335 8.60 -6.28 6.43
C GLU A 335 7.98 -6.65 7.79
N GLU A 336 8.75 -7.32 8.64
CA GLU A 336 8.26 -7.88 9.90
C GLU A 336 7.63 -6.82 10.83
N SER A 337 8.18 -5.61 10.86
CA SER A 337 7.60 -4.49 11.63
C SER A 337 6.20 -4.13 11.13
N LYS A 338 6.02 -4.01 9.82
CA LYS A 338 4.74 -3.74 9.18
C LYS A 338 3.76 -4.91 9.37
N GLN A 339 4.23 -6.16 9.25
CA GLN A 339 3.44 -7.37 9.52
C GLN A 339 2.94 -7.40 10.96
N ASN A 340 3.79 -7.09 11.94
CA ASN A 340 3.43 -7.04 13.36
C ASN A 340 2.40 -5.92 13.63
N THR A 341 2.60 -4.72 13.10
CA THR A 341 1.62 -3.63 13.22
C THR A 341 0.30 -4.03 12.58
N PHE A 342 0.33 -4.61 11.39
CA PHE A 342 -0.87 -5.06 10.69
C PHE A 342 -1.61 -6.16 11.46
N ALA A 343 -0.90 -7.17 11.95
CA ALA A 343 -1.48 -8.24 12.75
C ALA A 343 -2.11 -7.72 14.05
N ALA A 344 -1.47 -6.76 14.71
CA ALA A 344 -2.02 -6.10 15.90
C ALA A 344 -3.28 -5.28 15.57
N CYS A 345 -3.24 -4.42 14.54
CA CYS A 345 -4.40 -3.63 14.15
C CYS A 345 -5.56 -4.51 13.63
N ARG A 346 -5.26 -5.60 12.92
CA ARG A 346 -6.25 -6.58 12.48
C ARG A 346 -6.84 -7.36 13.65
N LEU A 347 -6.04 -7.83 14.61
CA LEU A 347 -6.56 -8.50 15.80
C LEU A 347 -7.50 -7.58 16.56
N LYS A 348 -7.10 -6.30 16.73
CA LYS A 348 -7.96 -5.25 17.27
C LYS A 348 -9.27 -5.15 16.47
N ALA A 349 -9.19 -5.05 15.14
CA ALA A 349 -10.35 -4.98 14.26
C ALA A 349 -11.28 -6.22 14.29
N VAL A 350 -10.74 -7.44 14.35
CA VAL A 350 -11.54 -8.68 14.46
C VAL A 350 -12.22 -8.74 15.82
N LEU A 351 -11.51 -8.46 16.91
CA LEU A 351 -12.11 -8.37 18.24
C LEU A 351 -13.20 -7.30 18.28
N HIS A 352 -12.99 -6.19 17.57
CA HIS A 352 -13.93 -5.09 17.40
C HIS A 352 -15.17 -5.44 16.54
N ASN A 353 -15.03 -6.27 15.50
CA ASN A 353 -16.13 -6.77 14.67
C ASN A 353 -16.94 -7.88 15.33
N LEU A 354 -16.32 -8.65 16.21
CA LEU A 354 -17.04 -9.63 17.00
C LEU A 354 -17.87 -8.96 18.09
N ILE A 355 -17.76 -7.65 18.34
CA ILE A 355 -18.50 -6.96 19.40
C ILE A 355 -20.02 -7.01 19.18
N PRO A 356 -20.56 -6.62 18.01
CA PRO A 356 -21.98 -6.78 17.73
C PRO A 356 -22.43 -8.23 17.82
N SER A 357 -21.63 -9.19 17.31
CA SER A 357 -21.96 -10.62 17.36
C SER A 357 -21.88 -11.21 18.76
N LEU A 358 -20.92 -10.80 19.59
CA LEU A 358 -20.77 -11.17 21.00
C LEU A 358 -21.93 -10.60 21.80
N LYS A 359 -22.32 -9.34 21.57
CA LYS A 359 -23.51 -8.73 22.18
C LYS A 359 -24.80 -9.41 21.70
N ALA A 360 -24.91 -9.77 20.41
CA ALA A 360 -26.06 -10.50 19.87
C ALA A 360 -26.15 -11.93 20.46
N SER A 361 -25.01 -12.61 20.66
CA SER A 361 -24.96 -13.96 21.23
C SER A 361 -25.11 -14.03 22.75
N ILE A 362 -24.84 -12.93 23.48
CA ILE A 362 -24.83 -12.88 24.96
C ILE A 362 -26.00 -12.04 25.52
N LEU A 363 -26.47 -11.01 24.80
CA LEU A 363 -27.43 -10.01 25.31
C LEU A 363 -28.67 -9.77 24.43
N ALA A 364 -28.73 -10.26 23.19
CA ALA A 364 -29.90 -10.09 22.30
C ALA A 364 -30.48 -8.64 22.25
N GLU A 365 -29.65 -7.59 22.32
CA GLU A 365 -30.13 -6.21 22.34
C GLU A 365 -29.27 -5.25 21.47
N ASP A 366 -29.96 -4.49 20.61
CA ASP A 366 -29.42 -3.35 19.85
C ASP A 366 -28.84 -2.25 20.77
N PHE A 367 -28.16 -1.25 20.20
CA PHE A 367 -27.77 -0.07 21.00
C PHE A 367 -29.00 0.75 21.38
N ALA A 368 -29.31 0.84 22.67
CA ALA A 368 -30.51 1.53 23.15
C ALA A 368 -30.42 3.06 23.01
N ASN A 369 -29.21 3.63 23.02
CA ASN A 369 -28.98 5.08 22.89
C ASN A 369 -27.54 5.40 22.46
N PHE A 370 -27.28 6.65 22.05
CA PHE A 370 -25.94 7.10 21.64
C PHE A 370 -24.88 7.00 22.75
N GLY A 371 -25.27 7.10 24.03
CA GLY A 371 -24.34 6.93 25.15
C GLY A 371 -23.69 5.55 25.18
N GLU A 372 -24.38 4.51 24.69
CA GLU A 372 -23.79 3.18 24.57
C GLU A 372 -22.71 3.11 23.50
N ILE A 373 -22.88 3.83 22.40
CA ILE A 373 -21.85 3.95 21.36
C ILE A 373 -20.65 4.71 21.92
N ASP A 374 -20.89 5.78 22.67
CA ASP A 374 -19.81 6.56 23.30
C ASP A 374 -18.97 5.76 24.29
N SER A 375 -19.60 4.82 25.01
CA SER A 375 -18.91 3.97 26.00
C SER A 375 -17.81 3.09 25.38
N LEU A 376 -17.93 2.77 24.07
CA LEU A 376 -16.90 2.04 23.32
C LEU A 376 -15.55 2.78 23.31
N TYR A 377 -15.57 4.10 23.37
CA TYR A 377 -14.37 4.96 23.35
C TYR A 377 -13.88 5.36 24.75
N LYS A 378 -14.73 5.27 25.78
CA LYS A 378 -14.44 5.77 27.13
C LYS A 378 -14.03 4.68 28.11
N GLU A 379 -14.85 3.63 28.19
CA GLU A 379 -14.77 2.60 29.24
C GLU A 379 -14.22 1.27 28.71
N GLY A 380 -14.33 1.03 27.39
CA GLY A 380 -13.93 -0.23 26.79
C GLY A 380 -14.95 -1.35 27.05
N LEU A 381 -14.94 -2.38 26.19
CA LEU A 381 -16.07 -3.31 26.11
C LEU A 381 -16.20 -4.29 27.29
N LEU A 382 -15.09 -4.70 27.90
CA LEU A 382 -15.07 -5.74 28.96
C LEU A 382 -15.77 -5.30 30.24
N LEU A 383 -15.55 -4.04 30.65
CA LEU A 383 -16.15 -3.45 31.84
C LEU A 383 -17.68 -3.37 31.74
N LYS A 384 -18.21 -3.20 30.52
CA LYS A 384 -19.65 -3.07 30.29
C LYS A 384 -20.37 -4.41 30.10
N LEU A 385 -19.69 -5.43 29.58
CA LEU A 385 -20.28 -6.75 29.33
C LEU A 385 -20.20 -7.70 30.54
N GLY A 386 -19.56 -7.32 31.64
CA GLY A 386 -19.43 -8.18 32.83
C GLY A 386 -18.67 -9.49 32.58
N ILE A 387 -17.91 -9.57 31.49
CA ILE A 387 -17.20 -10.78 31.08
C ILE A 387 -15.95 -10.94 31.96
N GLN A 388 -15.98 -11.88 32.90
CA GLN A 388 -14.79 -12.31 33.63
C GLN A 388 -13.74 -12.89 32.67
N ASP A 389 -12.46 -12.66 32.99
CA ASP A 389 -11.25 -13.08 32.23
C ASP A 389 -11.25 -14.56 31.76
N ASP A 390 -12.07 -15.42 32.35
CA ASP A 390 -12.12 -16.86 32.07
C ASP A 390 -12.74 -17.24 30.71
N MET A 391 -13.56 -16.40 30.09
CA MET A 391 -14.16 -16.73 28.78
C MET A 391 -13.16 -16.73 27.61
N PHE A 392 -12.12 -15.89 27.68
CA PHE A 392 -11.07 -15.84 26.66
C PHE A 392 -10.11 -17.04 26.71
N LYS A 393 -10.12 -17.84 27.78
CA LYS A 393 -9.32 -19.08 27.89
C LYS A 393 -9.82 -20.20 26.96
N LYS A 394 -11.06 -20.13 26.47
CA LYS A 394 -11.66 -21.15 25.59
C LYS A 394 -11.40 -20.91 24.10
N PHE A 395 -10.89 -19.74 23.71
CA PHE A 395 -10.50 -19.46 22.33
C PHE A 395 -9.01 -19.75 22.14
N PRO A 396 -8.61 -20.52 21.10
CA PRO A 396 -7.21 -20.80 20.81
C PRO A 396 -6.57 -19.55 20.20
N LEU A 397 -6.21 -18.59 21.06
CA LEU A 397 -5.57 -17.34 20.64
C LEU A 397 -4.05 -17.53 20.49
N PRO A 398 -3.41 -16.93 19.47
CA PRO A 398 -1.96 -17.02 19.28
C PRO A 398 -1.19 -16.53 20.52
N LYS A 399 -0.03 -17.11 20.83
CA LYS A 399 0.84 -16.79 21.99
C LYS A 399 1.23 -15.31 22.16
N ILE A 400 0.93 -14.43 21.22
CA ILE A 400 1.06 -12.97 21.37
C ILE A 400 0.06 -12.43 22.41
N VAL A 401 -1.10 -13.09 22.56
CA VAL A 401 -2.18 -12.72 23.48
C VAL A 401 -1.79 -12.93 24.95
N THR A 402 -1.00 -13.96 25.28
CA THR A 402 -0.61 -14.25 26.67
C THR A 402 0.37 -13.21 27.25
N SER A 403 1.13 -12.50 26.40
CA SER A 403 1.96 -11.37 26.86
C SER A 403 1.16 -10.08 27.07
N LEU A 404 -0.01 -9.96 26.42
CA LEU A 404 -0.89 -8.79 26.42
C LEU A 404 -2.02 -8.88 27.47
N GLN A 405 -2.31 -10.08 27.97
CA GLN A 405 -3.30 -10.34 29.03
C GLN A 405 -3.04 -9.61 30.36
N LYS A 406 -1.84 -9.05 30.59
CA LYS A 406 -1.55 -8.27 31.81
C LYS A 406 -2.08 -6.82 31.79
N SER A 407 -2.80 -6.40 30.75
CA SER A 407 -3.33 -5.03 30.58
C SER A 407 -4.80 -4.99 30.14
N SER A 408 -5.62 -5.89 30.71
CA SER A 408 -7.00 -6.16 30.29
C SER A 408 -7.96 -4.95 30.31
N GLU A 409 -7.65 -3.86 31.01
CA GLU A 409 -8.48 -2.64 31.00
C GLU A 409 -8.26 -1.73 29.76
N GLY A 410 -7.14 -1.86 29.05
CA GLY A 410 -6.76 -0.93 27.97
C GLY A 410 -6.99 -1.42 26.54
N LEU A 411 -7.10 -2.74 26.32
CA LEU A 411 -6.94 -3.33 24.98
C LEU A 411 -8.21 -3.31 24.10
N LEU A 412 -9.39 -3.15 24.69
CA LEU A 412 -10.69 -3.15 23.99
C LEU A 412 -11.42 -1.78 24.04
N ARG A 413 -10.70 -0.72 24.41
CA ARG A 413 -11.17 0.66 24.29
C ARG A 413 -10.77 1.20 22.92
N TYR A 414 -11.74 1.70 22.17
CA TYR A 414 -11.45 2.37 20.90
C TYR A 414 -10.81 3.73 21.15
N ASP A 415 -9.91 4.15 20.25
CA ASP A 415 -9.43 5.52 20.25
C ASP A 415 -10.59 6.47 19.93
N THR A 416 -10.70 7.57 20.67
CA THR A 416 -11.77 8.55 20.45
C THR A 416 -11.65 9.16 19.04
N PRO A 417 -12.69 9.03 18.19
CA PRO A 417 -12.66 9.60 16.85
C PRO A 417 -12.45 11.12 16.86
N LYS A 418 -11.62 11.62 15.94
CA LYS A 418 -11.29 13.06 15.88
C LYS A 418 -12.53 13.96 15.77
N ILE A 419 -13.56 13.53 15.06
CA ILE A 419 -14.81 14.30 14.88
C ILE A 419 -15.54 14.57 16.20
N ILE A 420 -15.47 13.64 17.18
CA ILE A 420 -16.11 13.80 18.50
C ILE A 420 -15.16 14.25 19.60
N SER A 421 -13.87 14.45 19.29
CA SER A 421 -12.84 14.74 20.29
C SER A 421 -13.00 16.11 20.97
N LYS A 422 -13.63 17.07 20.28
CA LYS A 422 -13.87 18.44 20.80
C LYS A 422 -15.35 18.68 21.08
N ASP A 423 -16.21 18.27 20.17
CA ASP A 423 -17.66 18.38 20.26
C ASP A 423 -18.27 17.01 19.98
N LYS A 424 -18.85 16.42 21.03
CA LYS A 424 -19.42 15.07 21.01
C LYS A 424 -20.58 14.92 20.01
N TYR A 425 -21.28 16.02 19.72
CA TYR A 425 -22.46 16.04 18.86
C TYR A 425 -22.19 16.66 17.50
N ALA A 426 -20.93 16.97 17.17
CA ALA A 426 -20.54 17.61 15.91
C ALA A 426 -21.10 16.87 14.69
N TRP A 427 -21.11 15.53 14.74
CA TRP A 427 -21.57 14.67 13.64
C TRP A 427 -23.08 14.78 13.33
N LEU A 428 -23.91 15.27 14.26
CA LEU A 428 -25.35 15.48 14.04
C LEU A 428 -25.65 16.79 13.29
N ARG A 429 -24.68 17.72 13.25
CA ARG A 429 -24.87 19.06 12.70
C ARG A 429 -24.81 19.06 11.17
N ASP A 430 -25.64 19.88 10.56
CA ASP A 430 -25.77 19.98 9.09
C ASP A 430 -24.53 20.56 8.42
N ASP A 431 -23.84 21.50 9.07
CA ASP A 431 -22.61 22.07 8.54
C ASP A 431 -21.48 21.04 8.54
N GLU A 432 -21.38 20.17 9.55
CA GLU A 432 -20.38 19.09 9.54
C GLU A 432 -20.73 18.00 8.53
N PHE A 433 -22.01 17.67 8.36
CA PHE A 433 -22.48 16.76 7.32
C PHE A 433 -22.09 17.27 5.91
N ALA A 434 -22.37 18.54 5.61
CA ALA A 434 -22.00 19.13 4.33
C ALA A 434 -20.49 19.36 4.17
N ARG A 435 -19.76 19.72 5.24
CA ARG A 435 -18.29 19.85 5.21
C ARG A 435 -17.62 18.51 4.87
N GLN A 436 -18.17 17.39 5.33
CA GLN A 436 -17.62 16.07 5.02
C GLN A 436 -17.70 15.71 3.53
N ALA A 437 -18.63 16.26 2.76
CA ALA A 437 -18.70 16.06 1.31
C ALA A 437 -17.48 16.63 0.56
N ILE A 438 -16.78 17.62 1.12
CA ILE A 438 -15.60 18.27 0.51
C ILE A 438 -14.29 18.07 1.29
N ALA A 439 -14.38 17.71 2.56
CA ALA A 439 -13.21 17.60 3.45
C ALA A 439 -13.38 16.49 4.51
N GLY A 440 -14.24 15.52 4.23
CA GLY A 440 -14.41 14.29 5.00
C GLY A 440 -13.49 13.18 4.50
N ILE A 441 -13.93 11.95 4.73
CA ILE A 441 -13.19 10.75 4.32
C ILE A 441 -13.38 10.41 2.83
N ASN A 442 -14.48 10.87 2.22
CA ASN A 442 -14.83 10.62 0.81
C ASN A 442 -15.10 11.93 0.03
N PRO A 443 -14.12 12.85 -0.09
CA PRO A 443 -14.36 14.21 -0.60
C PRO A 443 -14.33 14.32 -2.13
N VAL A 444 -14.74 13.26 -2.85
CA VAL A 444 -14.52 13.13 -4.31
C VAL A 444 -15.79 12.90 -5.12
N ASN A 445 -16.97 12.91 -4.47
CA ASN A 445 -18.26 12.63 -5.10
C ASN A 445 -19.19 13.86 -5.21
N VAL A 446 -18.75 15.01 -4.68
CA VAL A 446 -19.54 16.25 -4.76
C VAL A 446 -19.40 16.89 -6.14
N GLU A 447 -20.53 17.24 -6.73
CA GLU A 447 -20.62 17.79 -8.08
C GLU A 447 -21.46 19.06 -8.09
N ARG A 448 -21.21 19.93 -9.07
CA ARG A 448 -22.05 21.12 -9.30
C ARG A 448 -23.34 20.69 -10.02
N VAL A 449 -24.47 21.17 -9.55
CA VAL A 449 -25.77 20.95 -10.22
C VAL A 449 -25.86 21.89 -11.43
N THR A 450 -26.06 21.31 -12.61
CA THR A 450 -26.18 22.05 -13.89
C THR A 450 -27.62 22.18 -14.36
N THR A 451 -28.48 21.23 -14.01
CA THR A 451 -29.91 21.20 -14.35
C THR A 451 -30.72 20.91 -13.10
N PHE A 452 -31.90 21.53 -13.00
CA PHE A 452 -32.84 21.26 -11.91
C PHE A 452 -34.25 21.01 -12.48
N PRO A 453 -34.95 19.94 -12.05
CA PRO A 453 -34.47 18.91 -11.11
C PRO A 453 -33.32 18.05 -11.69
N PRO A 454 -32.54 17.34 -10.85
CA PRO A 454 -31.48 16.45 -11.32
C PRO A 454 -32.03 15.30 -12.19
N VAL A 455 -31.26 14.88 -13.20
CA VAL A 455 -31.65 13.86 -14.18
C VAL A 455 -30.78 12.62 -14.00
N SER A 456 -31.39 11.43 -14.02
CA SER A 456 -30.70 10.14 -14.01
C SER A 456 -30.18 9.78 -15.40
N ASN A 457 -29.03 9.09 -15.45
CA ASN A 457 -28.44 8.54 -16.68
C ASN A 457 -28.73 7.05 -16.86
N LEU A 458 -29.54 6.44 -15.98
CA LEU A 458 -29.96 5.05 -16.14
C LEU A 458 -30.89 4.90 -17.34
N ASP A 459 -30.98 3.69 -17.86
CA ASP A 459 -31.77 3.38 -19.05
C ASP A 459 -33.29 3.55 -18.78
N PRO A 460 -33.98 4.50 -19.43
CA PRO A 460 -35.41 4.71 -19.25
C PRO A 460 -36.26 3.50 -19.69
N GLU A 461 -35.77 2.63 -20.56
CA GLU A 461 -36.49 1.41 -20.95
C GLU A 461 -36.54 0.38 -19.81
N ILE A 462 -35.52 0.39 -18.93
CA ILE A 462 -35.41 -0.53 -17.80
C ILE A 462 -36.13 0.03 -16.57
N TYR A 463 -35.98 1.33 -16.31
CA TYR A 463 -36.43 1.95 -15.05
C TYR A 463 -37.65 2.88 -15.22
N GLY A 464 -38.06 3.21 -16.44
CA GLY A 464 -39.26 3.98 -16.74
C GLY A 464 -39.25 5.42 -16.19
N SER A 465 -40.44 5.98 -15.95
CA SER A 465 -40.61 7.31 -15.31
C SER A 465 -40.12 7.38 -13.85
N HIS A 466 -39.65 6.25 -13.29
CA HIS A 466 -39.00 6.23 -11.99
C HIS A 466 -37.59 6.83 -12.01
N LEU A 467 -37.13 7.35 -13.14
CA LEU A 467 -35.90 8.13 -13.23
C LEU A 467 -36.10 9.62 -12.93
N ASP A 468 -37.33 10.15 -13.02
CA ASP A 468 -37.62 11.56 -12.79
C ASP A 468 -37.41 11.93 -11.31
N SER A 469 -36.54 12.88 -11.01
CA SER A 469 -36.34 13.27 -9.60
C SER A 469 -37.63 13.84 -8.99
N ALA A 470 -37.91 13.45 -7.74
CA ALA A 470 -39.00 13.98 -6.94
C ALA A 470 -38.70 15.37 -6.35
N LEU A 471 -37.49 15.91 -6.57
CA LEU A 471 -37.13 17.27 -6.18
C LEU A 471 -37.95 18.29 -6.98
N THR A 472 -38.43 19.30 -6.28
CA THR A 472 -39.18 20.43 -6.86
C THR A 472 -38.61 21.74 -6.32
N GLU A 473 -38.91 22.86 -6.97
CA GLU A 473 -38.40 24.16 -6.54
C GLU A 473 -38.83 24.50 -5.12
N ASP A 474 -40.07 24.17 -4.75
CA ASP A 474 -40.65 24.42 -3.42
C ASP A 474 -39.82 23.78 -2.29
N HIS A 475 -39.19 22.62 -2.55
CA HIS A 475 -38.35 21.96 -1.56
C HIS A 475 -37.08 22.74 -1.21
N ILE A 476 -36.56 23.56 -2.13
CA ILE A 476 -35.23 24.19 -1.97
C ILE A 476 -35.28 25.71 -1.93
N ILE A 477 -36.32 26.36 -2.48
CA ILE A 477 -36.38 27.81 -2.67
C ILE A 477 -36.18 28.60 -1.37
N GLY A 478 -36.72 28.11 -0.25
CA GLY A 478 -36.57 28.70 1.08
C GLY A 478 -35.14 28.64 1.66
N HIS A 479 -34.20 27.98 0.98
CA HIS A 479 -32.84 27.77 1.46
C HIS A 479 -31.76 28.47 0.60
N LEU A 480 -32.15 29.24 -0.42
CA LEU A 480 -31.24 29.81 -1.43
C LEU A 480 -30.83 31.27 -1.17
N ASP A 481 -30.88 31.75 0.08
CA ASP A 481 -30.55 33.14 0.46
C ASP A 481 -31.27 34.20 -0.39
N GLY A 482 -32.53 33.94 -0.74
CA GLY A 482 -33.40 34.82 -1.55
C GLY A 482 -33.18 34.74 -3.06
N LEU A 483 -32.35 33.82 -3.55
CA LEU A 483 -32.19 33.55 -4.98
C LEU A 483 -33.30 32.63 -5.50
N SER A 484 -33.67 32.77 -6.77
CA SER A 484 -34.41 31.71 -7.47
C SER A 484 -33.50 30.50 -7.74
N VAL A 485 -34.11 29.33 -8.05
CA VAL A 485 -33.35 28.13 -8.44
C VAL A 485 -32.46 28.42 -9.65
N GLN A 486 -33.01 29.06 -10.68
CA GLN A 486 -32.26 29.44 -11.88
C GLN A 486 -31.08 30.37 -11.57
N GLN A 487 -31.27 31.39 -10.72
CA GLN A 487 -30.18 32.26 -10.29
C GLN A 487 -29.10 31.52 -9.49
N ALA A 488 -29.49 30.52 -8.68
CA ALA A 488 -28.55 29.70 -7.93
C ALA A 488 -27.73 28.79 -8.85
N LEU A 489 -28.33 28.25 -9.91
CA LEU A 489 -27.63 27.50 -10.97
C LEU A 489 -26.63 28.40 -11.71
N GLU A 490 -27.08 29.54 -12.22
CA GLU A 490 -26.26 30.50 -12.98
C GLU A 490 -25.07 31.03 -12.15
N LYS A 491 -25.27 31.22 -10.84
CA LYS A 491 -24.23 31.64 -9.91
C LYS A 491 -23.36 30.50 -9.38
N ASN A 492 -23.55 29.27 -9.87
CA ASN A 492 -22.81 28.08 -9.45
C ASN A 492 -22.89 27.81 -7.93
N ARG A 493 -24.08 27.98 -7.34
CA ARG A 493 -24.30 27.85 -5.90
C ARG A 493 -25.02 26.57 -5.49
N LEU A 494 -25.45 25.73 -6.44
CA LEU A 494 -26.04 24.43 -6.16
C LEU A 494 -25.04 23.31 -6.43
N PHE A 495 -24.92 22.42 -5.46
CA PHE A 495 -24.06 21.24 -5.50
C PHE A 495 -24.87 20.02 -5.07
N MET A 496 -24.41 18.84 -5.45
CA MET A 496 -25.02 17.59 -5.03
C MET A 496 -24.00 16.50 -4.77
N VAL A 497 -24.38 15.54 -3.96
CA VAL A 497 -23.79 14.20 -3.94
C VAL A 497 -24.87 13.25 -4.41
N ASP A 498 -24.64 12.60 -5.55
CA ASP A 498 -25.63 11.75 -6.21
C ASP A 498 -25.24 10.27 -6.14
N TYR A 499 -25.95 9.51 -5.32
CA TYR A 499 -25.84 8.05 -5.22
C TYR A 499 -27.03 7.32 -5.86
N HIS A 500 -27.93 8.06 -6.52
CA HIS A 500 -29.13 7.51 -7.11
C HIS A 500 -28.80 6.39 -8.10
N ASP A 501 -28.05 6.72 -9.15
CA ASP A 501 -27.73 5.81 -10.25
C ASP A 501 -26.80 4.68 -9.83
N ILE A 502 -26.01 4.90 -8.76
CA ILE A 502 -25.08 3.89 -8.22
C ILE A 502 -25.85 2.79 -7.47
N TYR A 503 -26.87 3.16 -6.68
CA TYR A 503 -27.56 2.21 -5.81
C TYR A 503 -28.83 1.62 -6.43
N LEU A 504 -29.59 2.40 -7.21
CA LEU A 504 -30.90 1.97 -7.72
C LEU A 504 -30.86 0.58 -8.39
N PRO A 505 -29.85 0.22 -9.22
CA PRO A 505 -29.76 -1.11 -9.84
C PRO A 505 -29.60 -2.28 -8.86
N PHE A 506 -29.18 -2.03 -7.61
CA PHE A 506 -28.88 -3.07 -6.63
C PHE A 506 -29.91 -3.15 -5.50
N LEU A 507 -30.84 -2.19 -5.41
CA LEU A 507 -31.72 -2.07 -4.24
C LEU A 507 -32.66 -3.25 -4.03
N ASP A 508 -33.21 -3.85 -5.09
CA ASP A 508 -34.09 -5.03 -4.94
C ASP A 508 -33.36 -6.17 -4.23
N ARG A 509 -32.12 -6.44 -4.66
CA ARG A 509 -31.28 -7.48 -4.08
C ARG A 509 -30.85 -7.15 -2.65
N ILE A 510 -30.46 -5.90 -2.39
CA ILE A 510 -30.05 -5.44 -1.05
C ILE A 510 -31.24 -5.50 -0.08
N ASN A 511 -32.41 -5.04 -0.51
CA ASN A 511 -33.60 -4.94 0.33
C ASN A 511 -34.31 -6.28 0.52
N ALA A 512 -34.07 -7.27 -0.34
CA ALA A 512 -34.51 -8.65 -0.15
C ALA A 512 -33.77 -9.36 1.00
N LEU A 513 -32.58 -8.89 1.38
CA LEU A 513 -31.83 -9.45 2.51
C LEU A 513 -32.51 -9.12 3.85
N GLU A 514 -32.60 -10.12 4.71
CA GLU A 514 -33.16 -9.98 6.06
C GLU A 514 -32.34 -8.95 6.88
N GLY A 515 -33.04 -8.08 7.61
CA GLY A 515 -32.39 -7.04 8.43
C GLY A 515 -31.67 -5.93 7.66
N ARG A 516 -31.69 -5.93 6.32
CA ARG A 516 -31.05 -4.88 5.48
C ARG A 516 -32.07 -4.08 4.71
N LYS A 517 -31.97 -2.76 4.75
CA LYS A 517 -32.79 -1.83 3.97
C LYS A 517 -31.96 -0.61 3.55
N ALA A 518 -32.09 -0.20 2.30
CA ALA A 518 -31.39 0.94 1.72
C ALA A 518 -32.29 1.72 0.76
N TYR A 519 -31.93 2.98 0.58
CA TYR A 519 -32.45 3.86 -0.47
C TYR A 519 -31.29 4.24 -1.39
N ALA A 520 -31.64 4.63 -2.61
CA ALA A 520 -30.76 5.33 -3.52
C ALA A 520 -30.92 6.81 -3.21
N THR A 521 -29.85 7.47 -2.79
CA THR A 521 -29.93 8.82 -2.22
C THR A 521 -29.37 9.89 -3.15
N ARG A 522 -30.01 11.06 -3.17
CA ARG A 522 -29.45 12.27 -3.78
C ARG A 522 -29.53 13.42 -2.79
N THR A 523 -28.39 14.06 -2.52
CA THR A 523 -28.30 15.12 -1.52
C THR A 523 -27.96 16.43 -2.18
N MET A 524 -28.78 17.45 -1.98
CA MET A 524 -28.59 18.80 -2.49
C MET A 524 -27.92 19.69 -1.45
N PHE A 525 -26.99 20.52 -1.89
CA PHE A 525 -26.28 21.50 -1.09
C PHE A 525 -26.34 22.89 -1.74
N PHE A 526 -26.42 23.92 -0.90
CA PHE A 526 -26.30 25.31 -1.31
C PHE A 526 -24.99 25.91 -0.78
N LEU A 527 -24.26 26.62 -1.65
CA LEU A 527 -23.07 27.38 -1.27
C LEU A 527 -23.48 28.75 -0.73
N THR A 528 -23.36 28.89 0.59
CA THR A 528 -23.72 30.10 1.31
C THR A 528 -22.78 31.25 0.98
N ARG A 529 -23.19 32.49 1.32
CA ARG A 529 -22.32 33.67 1.20
C ARG A 529 -21.06 33.61 2.07
N LEU A 530 -21.06 32.76 3.11
CA LEU A 530 -19.91 32.55 3.99
C LEU A 530 -18.89 31.56 3.39
N GLY A 531 -19.16 30.98 2.22
CA GLY A 531 -18.27 30.02 1.57
C GLY A 531 -18.38 28.59 2.13
N THR A 532 -19.44 28.28 2.87
CA THR A 532 -19.71 26.94 3.38
C THR A 532 -20.85 26.28 2.61
N LEU A 533 -20.81 24.95 2.49
CA LEU A 533 -21.93 24.16 1.99
C LEU A 533 -22.97 23.96 3.10
N LYS A 534 -24.23 24.13 2.75
CA LYS A 534 -25.40 23.86 3.59
C LYS A 534 -26.24 22.78 2.91
N PRO A 535 -26.59 21.66 3.57
CA PRO A 535 -27.51 20.68 2.99
C PRO A 535 -28.93 21.27 2.96
N ILE A 536 -29.64 21.10 1.85
CA ILE A 536 -30.94 21.76 1.63
C ILE A 536 -32.06 20.80 1.24
N ALA A 537 -31.75 19.60 0.75
CA ALA A 537 -32.72 18.53 0.51
C ALA A 537 -32.01 17.17 0.37
N ILE A 538 -32.72 16.09 0.73
CA ILE A 538 -32.32 14.71 0.47
C ILE A 538 -33.48 14.01 -0.21
N GLU A 539 -33.25 13.46 -1.39
CA GLU A 539 -34.16 12.54 -2.07
C GLU A 539 -33.80 11.09 -1.70
N LEU A 540 -34.81 10.32 -1.32
CA LEU A 540 -34.74 8.89 -1.04
C LEU A 540 -35.58 8.16 -2.09
N SER A 541 -34.95 7.34 -2.92
CA SER A 541 -35.58 6.60 -4.01
C SER A 541 -35.50 5.09 -3.79
N LEU A 542 -36.58 4.40 -4.13
CA LEU A 542 -36.68 2.94 -4.24
C LEU A 542 -36.96 2.55 -5.70
N PRO A 543 -36.60 1.32 -6.10
CA PRO A 543 -37.00 0.78 -7.39
C PRO A 543 -38.53 0.66 -7.47
N PRO A 544 -39.10 0.63 -8.69
CA PRO A 544 -40.53 0.41 -8.87
C PRO A 544 -41.00 -0.90 -8.23
N GLN A 545 -42.06 -0.82 -7.43
CA GLN A 545 -42.77 -2.01 -6.94
C GLN A 545 -43.99 -2.27 -7.84
N SER A 546 -44.36 -3.55 -8.00
CA SER A 546 -45.53 -3.96 -8.80
C SER A 546 -46.87 -3.46 -8.23
N ASP A 547 -46.93 -3.15 -6.93
CA ASP A 547 -48.13 -2.64 -6.26
C ASP A 547 -48.10 -1.10 -6.14
N SER A 548 -49.08 -0.48 -6.81
CA SER A 548 -49.20 0.98 -7.04
C SER A 548 -49.53 1.85 -5.81
N ASN A 549 -49.64 1.28 -4.61
CA ASN A 549 -50.07 2.00 -3.41
C ASN A 549 -48.93 2.59 -2.56
N HIS A 550 -47.66 2.29 -2.85
CA HIS A 550 -46.52 2.80 -2.09
C HIS A 550 -45.76 3.88 -2.87
N LYS A 551 -45.55 5.05 -2.24
CA LYS A 551 -44.70 6.11 -2.81
C LYS A 551 -43.25 5.60 -2.89
N SER A 552 -42.76 5.37 -4.10
CA SER A 552 -41.39 4.88 -4.37
C SER A 552 -40.31 5.93 -4.12
N LYS A 553 -40.69 7.20 -3.91
CA LYS A 553 -39.76 8.32 -3.68
C LYS A 553 -40.26 9.25 -2.59
N ARG A 554 -39.32 9.84 -1.87
CA ARG A 554 -39.60 10.88 -0.87
C ARG A 554 -38.46 11.89 -0.83
N VAL A 555 -38.81 13.17 -0.79
CA VAL A 555 -37.87 14.26 -0.47
C VAL A 555 -38.02 14.62 1.00
N VAL A 556 -36.89 14.80 1.68
CA VAL A 556 -36.80 15.30 3.06
C VAL A 556 -36.00 16.59 3.02
N THR A 557 -36.52 17.64 3.65
CA THR A 557 -35.87 18.96 3.75
C THR A 557 -35.37 19.20 5.18
N PRO A 558 -34.48 20.19 5.40
CA PRO A 558 -34.06 20.62 6.72
C PRO A 558 -35.25 20.85 7.67
N PRO A 559 -35.09 20.50 8.96
CA PRO A 559 -36.22 20.40 9.86
C PRO A 559 -36.76 21.74 10.34
N VAL A 560 -38.06 21.77 10.62
CA VAL A 560 -38.78 22.93 11.17
C VAL A 560 -39.31 22.66 12.59
N ASP A 561 -39.31 21.40 13.02
CA ASP A 561 -39.78 20.93 14.32
C ASP A 561 -39.00 19.66 14.77
N ALA A 562 -39.36 19.13 15.94
CA ALA A 562 -38.69 17.97 16.52
C ALA A 562 -38.88 16.67 15.69
N THR A 563 -40.06 16.46 15.10
CA THR A 563 -40.39 15.25 14.33
C THR A 563 -39.65 15.23 12.99
N SER A 564 -39.68 16.36 12.28
CA SER A 564 -38.94 16.59 11.05
C SER A 564 -37.43 16.53 11.30
N ASN A 565 -36.94 16.94 12.47
CA ASN A 565 -35.52 16.80 12.84
C ASN A 565 -35.07 15.34 12.82
N TRP A 566 -35.80 14.43 13.46
CA TRP A 566 -35.42 13.02 13.45
C TRP A 566 -35.56 12.37 12.07
N THR A 567 -36.58 12.77 11.30
CA THR A 567 -36.72 12.34 9.89
C THR A 567 -35.52 12.77 9.05
N TRP A 568 -35.05 14.01 9.24
CA TRP A 568 -33.87 14.55 8.58
C TRP A 568 -32.58 13.82 9.00
N GLN A 569 -32.40 13.52 10.29
CA GLN A 569 -31.25 12.74 10.77
C GLN A 569 -31.24 11.32 10.18
N LEU A 570 -32.41 10.67 10.05
CA LEU A 570 -32.52 9.36 9.39
C LEU A 570 -32.20 9.44 7.88
N ALA A 571 -32.66 10.49 7.19
CA ALA A 571 -32.31 10.72 5.79
C ALA A 571 -30.79 10.89 5.62
N LYS A 572 -30.14 11.69 6.48
CA LYS A 572 -28.67 11.83 6.50
C LYS A 572 -27.96 10.51 6.82
N ALA A 573 -28.53 9.66 7.68
CA ALA A 573 -27.98 8.33 7.97
C ALA A 573 -28.02 7.42 6.73
N HIS A 574 -29.08 7.45 5.93
CA HIS A 574 -29.13 6.73 4.65
C HIS A 574 -28.10 7.25 3.65
N VAL A 575 -27.94 8.57 3.54
CA VAL A 575 -26.86 9.17 2.71
C VAL A 575 -25.49 8.72 3.21
N GLY A 576 -25.24 8.75 4.51
CA GLY A 576 -23.99 8.28 5.11
C GLY A 576 -23.73 6.79 4.87
N SER A 577 -24.77 5.97 4.83
CA SER A 577 -24.68 4.55 4.48
C SER A 577 -24.28 4.33 3.02
N ASN A 578 -24.93 5.05 2.09
CA ASN A 578 -24.54 5.04 0.67
C ASN A 578 -23.09 5.55 0.48
N ASP A 579 -22.74 6.68 1.10
CA ASP A 579 -21.41 7.27 1.03
C ASP A 579 -20.34 6.30 1.54
N ALA A 580 -20.60 5.59 2.65
CA ALA A 580 -19.68 4.61 3.18
C ALA A 580 -19.45 3.43 2.24
N GLY A 581 -20.50 2.95 1.56
CA GLY A 581 -20.39 1.88 0.56
C GLY A 581 -19.58 2.32 -0.65
N VAL A 582 -19.90 3.47 -1.26
CA VAL A 582 -19.15 4.01 -2.40
C VAL A 582 -17.71 4.33 -2.02
N HIS A 583 -17.48 4.93 -0.85
CA HIS A 583 -16.14 5.18 -0.33
C HIS A 583 -15.33 3.89 -0.25
N GLN A 584 -15.83 2.86 0.45
CA GLN A 584 -15.04 1.66 0.72
C GLN A 584 -14.82 0.82 -0.55
N LEU A 585 -15.88 0.58 -1.33
CA LEU A 585 -15.81 -0.34 -2.48
C LEU A 585 -15.28 0.32 -3.75
N VAL A 586 -15.63 1.58 -3.99
CA VAL A 586 -15.32 2.26 -5.26
C VAL A 586 -14.11 3.19 -5.11
N ASN A 587 -14.21 4.22 -4.29
CA ASN A 587 -13.16 5.25 -4.24
C ASN A 587 -11.89 4.79 -3.53
N HIS A 588 -12.00 3.88 -2.58
CA HIS A 588 -10.88 3.30 -1.85
C HIS A 588 -10.42 1.98 -2.48
N TRP A 589 -11.23 0.92 -2.41
CA TRP A 589 -10.81 -0.39 -2.91
C TRP A 589 -10.57 -0.38 -4.43
N LEU A 590 -11.57 -0.08 -5.25
CA LEU A 590 -11.42 -0.16 -6.70
C LEU A 590 -10.40 0.87 -7.23
N ARG A 591 -10.64 2.17 -6.96
CA ARG A 591 -9.87 3.27 -7.56
C ARG A 591 -8.45 3.43 -7.03
N THR A 592 -8.10 2.86 -5.87
CA THR A 592 -6.71 2.83 -5.40
C THR A 592 -6.14 1.41 -5.39
N HIS A 593 -6.69 0.50 -4.59
CA HIS A 593 -6.09 -0.82 -4.39
C HIS A 593 -6.12 -1.69 -5.66
N ALA A 594 -7.31 -1.97 -6.20
CA ALA A 594 -7.46 -2.88 -7.33
C ALA A 594 -6.90 -2.28 -8.63
N CYS A 595 -7.09 -0.97 -8.87
CA CYS A 595 -6.55 -0.29 -10.06
C CYS A 595 -5.03 -0.18 -10.05
N LEU A 596 -4.37 -0.04 -8.89
CA LEU A 596 -2.91 0.11 -8.85
C LEU A 596 -2.18 -1.21 -9.10
N GLU A 597 -2.75 -2.34 -8.67
CA GLU A 597 -2.13 -3.67 -8.75
C GLU A 597 -1.69 -4.06 -10.19
N PRO A 598 -2.50 -3.90 -11.26
CA PRO A 598 -2.05 -4.13 -12.63
C PRO A 598 -0.83 -3.32 -13.05
N PHE A 599 -0.70 -2.06 -12.62
CA PHE A 599 0.45 -1.21 -12.97
C PHE A 599 1.72 -1.69 -12.29
N ILE A 600 1.62 -2.17 -11.05
CA ILE A 600 2.74 -2.77 -10.32
C ILE A 600 3.22 -4.02 -11.04
N LEU A 601 2.29 -4.94 -11.35
CA LEU A 601 2.60 -6.16 -12.09
C LEU A 601 3.24 -5.84 -13.45
N ALA A 602 2.71 -4.87 -14.20
CA ALA A 602 3.28 -4.46 -15.48
C ALA A 602 4.69 -3.86 -15.34
N ALA A 603 4.92 -3.02 -14.33
CA ALA A 603 6.21 -2.40 -14.08
C ALA A 603 7.30 -3.44 -13.81
N HIS A 604 7.07 -4.39 -12.89
CA HIS A 604 8.05 -5.47 -12.62
C HIS A 604 8.25 -6.40 -13.81
N ARG A 605 7.23 -6.61 -14.65
CA ARG A 605 7.29 -7.51 -15.82
C ARG A 605 8.02 -6.90 -17.03
N GLN A 606 8.00 -5.58 -17.16
CA GLN A 606 8.41 -4.90 -18.40
C GLN A 606 9.52 -3.86 -18.21
N LEU A 607 9.70 -3.33 -17.00
CA LEU A 607 10.71 -2.33 -16.72
C LEU A 607 11.79 -2.96 -15.83
N SER A 608 13.01 -3.08 -16.38
CA SER A 608 14.16 -3.55 -15.61
C SER A 608 14.44 -2.63 -14.41
N ALA A 609 15.09 -3.15 -13.36
CA ALA A 609 15.61 -2.34 -12.26
C ALA A 609 16.60 -1.23 -12.72
N LEU A 610 17.14 -1.32 -13.93
CA LEU A 610 17.92 -0.27 -14.60
C LEU A 610 17.05 0.85 -15.19
N HIS A 611 15.77 0.61 -15.46
CA HIS A 611 14.93 1.56 -16.17
C HIS A 611 14.63 2.79 -15.30
N PRO A 612 14.81 4.03 -15.81
CA PRO A 612 14.58 5.24 -15.02
C PRO A 612 13.14 5.34 -14.49
N ILE A 613 12.15 4.98 -15.31
CA ILE A 613 10.74 4.94 -14.88
C ILE A 613 10.49 3.88 -13.80
N TYR A 614 11.17 2.72 -13.83
CA TYR A 614 11.05 1.74 -12.75
C TYR A 614 11.54 2.36 -11.44
N LYS A 615 12.74 2.98 -11.46
CA LYS A 615 13.31 3.62 -10.27
C LYS A 615 12.43 4.76 -9.72
N LEU A 616 11.74 5.47 -10.60
CA LEU A 616 10.77 6.50 -10.21
C LEU A 616 9.55 5.91 -9.51
N LEU A 617 9.02 4.80 -10.03
CA LEU A 617 7.77 4.21 -9.56
C LEU A 617 7.93 3.28 -8.36
N ASP A 618 9.06 2.57 -8.24
CA ASP A 618 9.32 1.53 -7.23
C ASP A 618 8.93 1.93 -5.79
N PRO A 619 9.25 3.14 -5.29
CA PRO A 619 8.84 3.55 -3.94
C PRO A 619 7.32 3.65 -3.74
N HIS A 620 6.56 3.88 -4.81
CA HIS A 620 5.10 4.06 -4.80
C HIS A 620 4.33 2.74 -4.93
N MET A 621 5.01 1.64 -5.24
CA MET A 621 4.41 0.31 -5.41
C MET A 621 4.40 -0.49 -4.11
N ARG A 622 5.35 -0.16 -3.23
CA ARG A 622 5.64 -0.85 -1.96
C ARG A 622 4.37 -1.27 -1.22
N TYR A 623 4.31 -2.56 -0.88
CA TYR A 623 3.29 -3.18 -0.01
C TYR A 623 1.89 -3.33 -0.61
N THR A 624 1.63 -2.80 -1.81
CA THR A 624 0.29 -2.86 -2.40
C THR A 624 -0.14 -4.30 -2.73
N LEU A 625 0.76 -5.13 -3.26
CA LEU A 625 0.41 -6.52 -3.59
C LEU A 625 0.06 -7.33 -2.34
N GLU A 626 0.86 -7.22 -1.27
CA GLU A 626 0.61 -7.94 0.00
C GLU A 626 -0.70 -7.50 0.65
N ILE A 627 -0.98 -6.19 0.73
CA ILE A 627 -2.24 -5.73 1.32
C ILE A 627 -3.45 -6.20 0.51
N ASN A 628 -3.36 -6.17 -0.82
CA ASN A 628 -4.43 -6.64 -1.69
C ASN A 628 -4.63 -8.16 -1.57
N ALA A 629 -3.55 -8.93 -1.48
CA ALA A 629 -3.62 -10.38 -1.27
C ALA A 629 -4.30 -10.73 0.08
N VAL A 630 -3.98 -10.01 1.15
CA VAL A 630 -4.64 -10.18 2.45
C VAL A 630 -6.10 -9.72 2.42
N ALA A 631 -6.42 -8.66 1.66
CA ALA A 631 -7.78 -8.20 1.48
C ALA A 631 -8.64 -9.25 0.74
N ARG A 632 -8.12 -9.86 -0.34
CA ARG A 632 -8.78 -10.99 -1.02
C ARG A 632 -8.98 -12.19 -0.10
N GLN A 633 -8.05 -12.42 0.82
CA GLN A 633 -8.13 -13.54 1.75
C GLN A 633 -9.21 -13.34 2.83
N THR A 634 -9.44 -12.10 3.29
CA THR A 634 -10.12 -11.88 4.58
C THR A 634 -11.02 -10.64 4.69
N LEU A 635 -10.95 -9.72 3.73
CA LEU A 635 -11.70 -8.47 3.75
C LEU A 635 -12.86 -8.50 2.75
N ILE A 636 -12.56 -8.78 1.48
CA ILE A 636 -13.52 -8.76 0.36
C ILE A 636 -13.89 -10.17 -0.13
N SER A 637 -13.46 -11.19 0.61
CA SER A 637 -13.84 -12.57 0.33
C SER A 637 -15.31 -12.80 0.66
N ALA A 638 -15.91 -13.89 0.16
CA ALA A 638 -17.18 -14.38 0.67
C ALA A 638 -17.10 -14.56 2.20
N ASP A 639 -18.09 -14.02 2.93
CA ASP A 639 -18.14 -13.91 4.40
C ASP A 639 -16.91 -13.20 5.01
N GLY A 640 -16.22 -12.40 4.20
CA GLY A 640 -15.15 -11.52 4.63
C GLY A 640 -15.71 -10.28 5.34
N VAL A 641 -14.84 -9.50 5.98
CA VAL A 641 -15.26 -8.38 6.86
C VAL A 641 -16.14 -7.30 6.20
N ILE A 642 -16.07 -7.12 4.87
CA ILE A 642 -16.90 -6.14 4.17
C ILE A 642 -18.33 -6.63 3.93
N GLU A 643 -18.52 -7.94 3.73
CA GLU A 643 -19.84 -8.58 3.69
C GLU A 643 -20.40 -8.70 5.13
#